data_AF-A0A961FKL6-F1
#
_entry.id   AF-A0A961FKL6-F1
#
_cell.length_a   1.000
_cell.length_b   1.000
_cell.length_c   1.000
_cell.angle_alpha   90.00
_cell.angle_beta   90.00
_cell.angle_gamma   90.00
#
_symmetry.space_group_name_H-M   'P 1'
#
loop_
_entity.id
_entity.type
_entity.pdbx_description
1 polymer ?
#
loop_
_entity_poly.entity_id
_entity_poly.type
_entity_poly.pdbx_seq_one_letter_code
_entity_poly.pdbx_strand_id
1 'polypeptide(L)'
;MKLLCPLSTAAASLLFLWAVILPAAENPSPVLTAGLAKIDITPRVPVRMVGYASRDYEGQPTKGRLFARALVIGSGGKAESLMITADLLGIPRSLSDRVFERVEKRLGLTREQFAISATHTHGGPSLSQYMQETHFCADLTKEQKKHIDEYTDWLVERFEEIAVEAAGKLQPAVLRWGEGYASFAMNRRVIQNGKWIGMRPNPTGSVDHRVPMLTVARADDEHSILGVFLSYACHCTSYAPPRDSFHGDWAEAASTEIERRHPGSVALVAAGCGADANPDPRTARAAPFIEKHGREIASQVDWLLAHRESSLTLTSPPKGKLRTVSLPLATQPGREDFVKWTQGKDKRRAYYGQMWLDRLDAGQTVPKSFDYLVQTWRFAADQERCLTTVFLPGEVVSDYALRIRDELDTDARKHWVIGYANESPCYITTAQQNAEGGYEVEQSMISYDKTSPLAPETEDLIVGAVAELSGGEPNTPQTIPPRPLPNDQPLSPEQGLASMHVPAGFKVELAAAEPLVMDPVSLDWGPDGRLWVAEMRDYPNGFTWNGAGDPLNEPGGRIKVLTDTDGDGRYDKAEVFLDGLHYPSSVKVWNRGVLVTAAPEIFYAEDTDGDGKADLRETWFSGFARSNQQHRVNSLAWGLDNWLHVANGDGGGLIESEKGRDKVDIRGFDLRIDPFSREIQPLLGRTQCGRYRNDWGDWFGCNNSNPLWHYPLPWDRLQRNANLTAPRAFVDVPREPGAAPVYPLSETLARFNQPDRANRFTSACGPTIYRDRVLALGTAENAFVCEPVHNLVSRQVLTPQGATFSSERAPGESKSEFFASTDTWSRPVSVRTGPDGALWIADMYRLVIEHPEWIPKEWQDKLELRAGHDGGRIYRVVPASGASPKVPRFDALDAAGLVDQLESPNGTVRDLAHQMLLWRPSDEAVPRLQEKARSGKNPAARLHALCVLDGLGKLDADTVRAALADAHPGVVRHAVRLSVGRMGAGELAEIVASRLDDAAVALEVAGVLDTKDEAATRLLAALLLRHRDEPYVTAVALSSVNRDNLKAVLDPLLLAYNDTHAFQKRLGDWDANLQAPPDQLIQTLARFAAMWKVDAAIDAIVATLA
;
A
#
# COMPACT_ATOMS: atom_id res chain seq x y z
N MET A 1 85.15 32.89 23.36
CA MET A 1 85.63 32.86 24.77
C MET A 1 84.45 33.28 25.64
N LYS A 2 84.03 32.39 26.57
CA LYS A 2 83.30 32.62 27.83
C LYS A 2 82.24 33.74 27.91
N LEU A 3 80.95 33.44 28.07
CA LEU A 3 80.22 33.06 29.32
C LEU A 3 79.57 34.29 29.98
N LEU A 4 78.24 34.28 30.15
CA LEU A 4 77.53 34.32 31.44
C LEU A 4 76.07 34.77 31.33
N CYS A 5 75.18 33.91 31.85
CA CYS A 5 73.80 34.19 32.28
C CYS A 5 73.82 35.08 33.56
N PRO A 6 72.72 35.77 33.96
CA PRO A 6 71.61 35.05 34.61
C PRO A 6 70.18 35.67 34.49
N LEU A 7 69.17 34.78 34.70
CA LEU A 7 67.87 34.93 35.39
C LEU A 7 67.04 36.24 35.27
N SER A 8 65.86 36.17 34.65
CA SER A 8 64.55 36.08 35.36
C SER A 8 63.34 36.23 34.41
N THR A 9 62.34 35.36 34.62
CA THR A 9 60.90 35.48 34.32
C THR A 9 60.42 36.12 33.01
N ALA A 10 60.11 35.26 32.02
CA ALA A 10 58.84 35.20 31.28
C ALA A 10 59.04 34.36 30.00
N ALA A 11 58.52 33.14 29.96
CA ALA A 11 58.47 32.34 28.75
C ALA A 11 57.24 31.44 28.74
N ALA A 12 56.19 31.93 28.08
CA ALA A 12 55.12 31.09 27.55
C ALA A 12 55.03 31.42 26.05
N SER A 13 55.77 30.68 25.23
CA SER A 13 55.49 30.44 23.82
C SER A 13 56.53 29.50 23.23
N LEU A 14 56.04 28.51 22.48
CA LEU A 14 56.77 27.63 21.56
C LEU A 14 57.61 26.50 22.17
N LEU A 15 56.95 25.36 22.36
CA LEU A 15 57.39 24.05 21.87
C LEU A 15 56.31 23.02 22.24
N PHE A 16 55.41 22.68 21.31
CA PHE A 16 54.76 21.36 21.28
C PHE A 16 54.02 21.20 19.94
N LEU A 17 54.70 20.60 18.97
CA LEU A 17 54.09 19.96 17.83
C LEU A 17 54.67 18.54 17.79
N TRP A 18 53.78 17.55 17.72
CA TRP A 18 53.98 16.09 17.85
C TRP A 18 53.74 15.53 19.26
N ALA A 19 52.46 15.52 19.65
CA ALA A 19 51.92 14.53 20.57
C ALA A 19 50.65 13.93 19.93
N VAL A 20 50.62 12.60 19.92
CA VAL A 20 49.52 11.74 19.49
C VAL A 20 48.20 12.21 20.10
N ILE A 21 47.20 12.49 19.25
CA ILE A 21 45.81 12.58 19.71
C ILE A 21 45.39 11.14 20.01
N LEU A 22 45.52 10.73 21.27
CA LEU A 22 44.75 9.60 21.78
C LEU A 22 43.29 10.07 21.83
N PRO A 23 42.34 9.36 21.21
CA PRO A 23 40.94 9.67 21.43
C PRO A 23 40.67 9.51 22.93
N ALA A 24 39.95 10.48 23.51
CA ALA A 24 39.36 10.30 24.82
C ALA A 24 38.62 8.96 24.81
N ALA A 25 38.93 8.08 25.76
CA ALA A 25 38.18 6.86 25.93
C ALA A 25 36.73 7.26 26.24
N GLU A 26 35.85 7.16 25.24
CA GLU A 26 34.42 7.09 25.47
C GLU A 26 34.21 5.94 26.45
N ASN A 27 33.63 6.22 27.62
CA ASN A 27 33.13 5.16 28.47
C ASN A 27 32.17 4.32 27.61
N PRO A 28 32.43 3.01 27.40
CA PRO A 28 31.53 2.20 26.60
C PRO A 28 30.15 2.25 27.25
N SER A 29 29.13 2.62 26.47
CA SER A 29 27.75 2.55 26.91
C SER A 29 27.47 1.14 27.46
N PRO A 30 26.76 1.01 28.59
CA PRO A 30 26.54 -0.29 29.21
C PRO A 30 25.88 -1.23 28.21
N VAL A 31 26.49 -2.38 27.98
CA VAL A 31 26.00 -3.41 27.05
C VAL A 31 24.63 -3.88 27.55
N LEU A 32 23.62 -3.80 26.69
CA LEU A 32 22.29 -4.34 26.98
C LEU A 32 22.36 -5.84 27.18
N THR A 33 21.55 -6.33 28.10
CA THR A 33 21.37 -7.77 28.31
C THR A 33 19.90 -8.13 28.15
N ALA A 34 19.64 -9.27 27.52
CA ALA A 34 18.30 -9.81 27.38
C ALA A 34 18.26 -11.29 27.73
N GLY A 35 17.16 -11.72 28.34
CA GLY A 35 16.91 -13.10 28.70
C GLY A 35 15.48 -13.48 28.31
N LEU A 36 15.32 -14.64 27.68
CA LEU A 36 14.02 -15.11 27.20
C LEU A 36 13.73 -16.52 27.67
N ALA A 37 12.46 -16.79 27.94
CA ALA A 37 11.97 -18.11 28.30
C ALA A 37 10.56 -18.36 27.74
N LYS A 38 10.18 -19.64 27.65
CA LYS A 38 8.88 -20.13 27.19
C LYS A 38 8.44 -21.25 28.14
N ILE A 39 7.19 -21.22 28.60
CA ILE A 39 6.62 -22.24 29.47
C ILE A 39 5.24 -22.67 28.97
N ASP A 40 4.89 -23.94 29.18
CA ASP A 40 3.57 -24.48 28.90
C ASP A 40 2.58 -24.06 29.99
N ILE A 41 1.45 -23.48 29.57
CA ILE A 41 0.35 -23.04 30.44
C ILE A 41 -0.97 -23.78 30.14
N THR A 42 -0.91 -24.90 29.44
CA THR A 42 -2.10 -25.69 29.09
C THR A 42 -2.77 -26.25 30.36
N PRO A 43 -4.09 -26.09 30.54
CA PRO A 43 -4.81 -26.64 31.70
C PRO A 43 -4.61 -28.15 31.88
N ARG A 44 -4.43 -28.59 33.13
CA ARG A 44 -4.24 -30.02 33.48
C ARG A 44 -5.54 -30.74 33.86
N VAL A 45 -6.60 -29.97 34.09
CA VAL A 45 -7.97 -30.43 34.35
C VAL A 45 -8.91 -29.77 33.34
N PRO A 46 -10.12 -30.31 33.12
CA PRO A 46 -11.11 -29.62 32.32
C PRO A 46 -11.36 -28.21 32.88
N VAL A 47 -11.34 -27.19 32.00
CA VAL A 47 -11.63 -25.80 32.39
C VAL A 47 -12.56 -25.19 31.35
N ARG A 48 -13.54 -24.40 31.80
CA ARG A 48 -14.42 -23.63 30.90
C ARG A 48 -13.59 -22.75 29.96
N MET A 49 -13.86 -22.82 28.66
CA MET A 49 -13.21 -21.93 27.69
C MET A 49 -13.96 -20.60 27.61
N VAL A 50 -13.23 -19.50 27.43
CA VAL A 50 -13.80 -18.14 27.40
C VAL A 50 -13.56 -17.49 26.02
N GLY A 51 -14.44 -16.58 25.59
CA GLY A 51 -14.33 -15.81 24.34
C GLY A 51 -15.58 -15.90 23.46
N TYR A 52 -16.15 -17.09 23.29
CA TYR A 52 -17.48 -17.24 22.67
C TYR A 52 -18.53 -17.56 23.73
N ALA A 53 -19.41 -16.59 23.99
CA ALA A 53 -20.45 -16.66 25.02
C ALA A 53 -21.41 -17.85 24.88
N SER A 54 -21.58 -18.39 23.67
CA SER A 54 -22.49 -19.52 23.40
C SER A 54 -21.92 -20.89 23.80
N ARG A 55 -20.67 -20.99 24.27
CA ARG A 55 -20.08 -22.27 24.67
C ARG A 55 -20.61 -22.71 26.03
N ASP A 56 -20.98 -23.97 26.18
CA ASP A 56 -21.56 -24.56 27.40
C ASP A 56 -20.77 -25.78 27.93
N TYR A 57 -19.62 -26.12 27.33
CA TYR A 57 -18.74 -27.23 27.72
C TYR A 57 -17.36 -26.76 28.25
N GLU A 58 -16.60 -27.67 28.86
CA GLU A 58 -15.19 -27.44 29.27
C GLU A 58 -14.20 -27.91 28.20
N GLY A 59 -13.10 -27.18 28.03
CA GLY A 59 -11.97 -27.61 27.21
C GLY A 59 -11.23 -28.77 27.87
N GLN A 60 -10.66 -29.67 27.06
CA GLN A 60 -10.03 -30.90 27.54
C GLN A 60 -8.50 -30.78 27.61
N PRO A 61 -7.85 -31.18 28.71
CA PRO A 61 -6.39 -31.10 28.89
C PRO A 61 -5.56 -31.80 27.81
N THR A 62 -6.13 -32.81 27.16
CA THR A 62 -5.43 -33.65 26.18
C THR A 62 -5.45 -33.09 24.76
N LYS A 63 -6.03 -31.91 24.54
CA LYS A 63 -6.28 -31.35 23.21
C LYS A 63 -5.68 -29.94 23.05
N GLY A 64 -4.61 -29.86 22.27
CA GLY A 64 -3.90 -28.63 21.93
C GLY A 64 -2.89 -28.16 22.99
N ARG A 65 -2.27 -26.99 22.77
CA ARG A 65 -1.24 -26.42 23.65
C ARG A 65 -1.42 -24.91 23.76
N LEU A 66 -1.01 -24.37 24.91
CA LEU A 66 -0.96 -22.93 25.20
C LEU A 66 0.37 -22.62 25.87
N PHE A 67 0.96 -21.48 25.55
CA PHE A 67 2.25 -21.08 26.08
C PHE A 67 2.21 -19.67 26.68
N ALA A 68 3.05 -19.46 27.69
CA ALA A 68 3.49 -18.15 28.11
C ALA A 68 4.97 -17.96 27.73
N ARG A 69 5.33 -16.71 27.44
CA ARG A 69 6.69 -16.33 27.03
C ARG A 69 7.08 -15.06 27.76
N ALA A 70 8.35 -14.97 28.18
CA ALA A 70 8.87 -13.84 28.91
C ALA A 70 10.13 -13.28 28.25
N LEU A 71 10.25 -11.95 28.26
CA LEU A 71 11.42 -11.20 27.86
C LEU A 71 11.83 -10.30 29.02
N VAL A 72 13.03 -10.51 29.54
CA VAL A 72 13.68 -9.63 30.52
C VAL A 72 14.73 -8.80 29.80
N ILE A 73 14.67 -7.47 29.94
CA ILE A 73 15.67 -6.53 29.41
C ILE A 73 16.36 -5.86 30.60
N GLY A 74 17.69 -5.72 30.51
CA GLY A 74 18.52 -5.22 31.58
C GLY A 74 19.83 -4.63 31.10
N SER A 75 20.65 -4.20 32.05
CA SER A 75 22.04 -3.79 31.82
C SER A 75 22.95 -4.38 32.88
N GLY A 76 24.21 -4.66 32.53
CA GLY A 76 25.19 -5.22 33.46
C GLY A 76 24.77 -6.55 34.11
N GLY A 77 23.94 -7.35 33.43
CA GLY A 77 23.42 -8.63 33.94
C GLY A 77 22.30 -8.52 34.98
N LYS A 78 21.77 -7.32 35.25
CA LYS A 78 20.65 -7.10 36.17
C LYS A 78 19.35 -6.92 35.39
N ALA A 79 18.27 -7.58 35.82
CA ALA A 79 16.94 -7.36 35.27
C ALA A 79 16.42 -5.94 35.59
N GLU A 80 15.94 -5.23 34.57
CA GLU A 80 15.37 -3.88 34.73
C GLU A 80 13.96 -3.73 34.15
N SER A 81 13.51 -4.68 33.33
CA SER A 81 12.13 -4.75 32.85
C SER A 81 11.75 -6.18 32.48
N LEU A 82 10.46 -6.51 32.58
CA LEU A 82 9.91 -7.83 32.27
C LEU A 82 8.60 -7.68 31.48
N MET A 83 8.58 -8.23 30.27
CA MET A 83 7.38 -8.40 29.45
C MET A 83 6.97 -9.87 29.44
N ILE A 84 5.70 -10.16 29.70
CA ILE A 84 5.11 -11.50 29.56
C ILE A 84 4.01 -11.46 28.49
N THR A 85 4.02 -12.40 27.54
CA THR A 85 2.89 -12.64 26.63
C THR A 85 2.33 -14.04 26.87
N ALA A 86 1.00 -14.19 26.87
CA ALA A 86 0.36 -15.48 27.14
C ALA A 86 -0.78 -15.79 26.17
N ASP A 87 -0.91 -17.07 25.82
CA ASP A 87 -2.01 -17.61 25.01
C ASP A 87 -3.31 -17.69 25.83
N LEU A 88 -3.89 -16.51 26.11
CA LEU A 88 -5.11 -16.30 26.91
C LEU A 88 -6.06 -15.36 26.16
N LEU A 89 -7.33 -15.32 26.60
CA LEU A 89 -8.28 -14.32 26.10
C LEU A 89 -7.94 -12.91 26.60
N GLY A 90 -7.53 -12.77 27.85
CA GLY A 90 -7.19 -11.49 28.45
C GLY A 90 -6.67 -11.67 29.87
N ILE A 91 -6.13 -10.60 30.44
CA ILE A 91 -5.52 -10.61 31.77
C ILE A 91 -6.49 -9.94 32.74
N PRO A 92 -7.01 -10.59 33.79
CA PRO A 92 -7.70 -9.89 34.86
C PRO A 92 -6.70 -9.12 35.74
N ARG A 93 -7.12 -7.96 36.26
CA ARG A 93 -6.30 -7.10 37.14
C ARG A 93 -5.71 -7.87 38.31
N SER A 94 -6.54 -8.71 38.95
CA SER A 94 -6.16 -9.56 40.08
C SER A 94 -5.05 -10.56 39.75
N LEU A 95 -5.04 -11.14 38.54
CA LEU A 95 -3.94 -12.01 38.09
C LEU A 95 -2.66 -11.20 37.91
N SER A 96 -2.75 -10.05 37.24
CA SER A 96 -1.59 -9.17 37.01
C SER A 96 -0.96 -8.65 38.31
N ASP A 97 -1.77 -8.30 39.32
CA ASP A 97 -1.29 -7.91 40.65
C ASP A 97 -0.59 -9.05 41.37
N ARG A 98 -1.23 -10.23 41.44
CA ARG A 98 -0.66 -11.41 42.10
C ARG A 98 0.66 -11.86 41.48
N VAL A 99 0.79 -11.79 40.15
CA VAL A 99 2.04 -12.08 39.44
C VAL A 99 3.09 -11.03 39.78
N PHE A 100 2.73 -9.75 39.74
CA PHE A 100 3.65 -8.67 40.06
C PHE A 100 4.18 -8.73 41.49
N GLU A 101 3.33 -8.99 42.49
CA GLU A 101 3.77 -9.15 43.89
C GLU A 101 4.85 -10.23 44.05
N ARG A 102 4.80 -11.28 43.23
CA ARG A 102 5.82 -12.34 43.23
C ARG A 102 7.06 -11.93 42.46
N VAL A 103 6.89 -11.32 41.28
CA VAL A 103 7.99 -10.77 40.47
C VAL A 103 8.79 -9.72 41.24
N GLU A 104 8.13 -8.80 41.96
CA GLU A 104 8.78 -7.78 42.79
C GLU A 104 9.67 -8.45 43.85
N LYS A 105 9.16 -9.46 44.56
CA LYS A 105 9.92 -10.20 45.59
C LYS A 105 11.09 -10.99 45.01
N ARG A 106 10.97 -11.51 43.79
CA ARG A 106 11.98 -12.39 43.17
C ARG A 106 13.04 -11.63 42.39
N LEU A 107 12.65 -10.59 41.67
CA LEU A 107 13.50 -9.88 40.71
C LEU A 107 13.77 -8.42 41.11
N GLY A 108 13.06 -7.88 42.11
CA GLY A 108 13.23 -6.50 42.56
C GLY A 108 12.76 -5.46 41.54
N LEU A 109 11.87 -5.84 40.61
CA LEU A 109 11.28 -4.93 39.62
C LEU A 109 10.14 -4.13 40.24
N THR A 110 10.01 -2.87 39.83
CA THR A 110 8.86 -2.00 40.14
C THR A 110 7.68 -2.27 39.22
N ARG A 111 6.49 -1.77 39.56
CA ARG A 111 5.26 -2.01 38.78
C ARG A 111 5.38 -1.44 37.38
N GLU A 112 6.04 -0.29 37.24
CA GLU A 112 6.30 0.40 36.00
C GLU A 112 7.23 -0.41 35.08
N GLN A 113 8.07 -1.28 35.63
CA GLN A 113 9.02 -2.14 34.91
C GLN A 113 8.43 -3.51 34.53
N PHE A 114 7.20 -3.81 34.92
CA PHE A 114 6.51 -5.07 34.63
C PHE A 114 5.32 -4.82 33.70
N ALA A 115 5.25 -5.58 32.60
CA ALA A 115 4.12 -5.60 31.70
C ALA A 115 3.73 -7.06 31.35
N ILE A 116 2.43 -7.30 31.20
CA ILE A 116 1.88 -8.59 30.78
C ILE A 116 0.77 -8.39 29.76
N SER A 117 0.72 -9.16 28.68
CA SER A 117 -0.32 -9.07 27.65
C SER A 117 -0.81 -10.45 27.22
N ALA A 118 -2.00 -10.50 26.63
CA ALA A 118 -2.58 -11.70 26.07
C ALA A 118 -2.57 -11.65 24.53
N THR A 119 -2.51 -12.82 23.88
CA THR A 119 -2.73 -12.94 22.42
C THR A 119 -4.19 -12.74 22.01
N HIS A 120 -5.09 -12.72 23.00
CA HIS A 120 -6.53 -12.67 22.82
C HIS A 120 -7.08 -13.88 22.05
N THR A 121 -6.51 -15.07 22.29
CA THR A 121 -7.05 -16.30 21.73
C THR A 121 -8.41 -16.63 22.33
N HIS A 122 -9.38 -16.92 21.45
CA HIS A 122 -10.66 -17.48 21.87
C HIS A 122 -10.54 -18.97 22.24
N GLY A 123 -9.38 -19.60 22.03
CA GLY A 123 -9.08 -20.98 22.39
C GLY A 123 -8.58 -21.16 23.84
N GLY A 124 -8.61 -20.12 24.68
CA GLY A 124 -8.06 -20.14 26.03
C GLY A 124 -9.04 -20.52 27.14
N PRO A 125 -8.53 -20.90 28.34
CA PRO A 125 -9.32 -21.16 29.54
C PRO A 125 -9.85 -19.87 30.19
N SER A 126 -10.98 -19.99 30.88
CA SER A 126 -11.55 -18.96 31.76
C SER A 126 -10.67 -18.80 33.00
N LEU A 127 -10.63 -17.58 33.53
CA LEU A 127 -9.81 -17.21 34.69
C LEU A 127 -10.70 -16.71 35.83
N SER A 128 -10.20 -16.82 37.06
CA SER A 128 -10.89 -16.32 38.24
C SER A 128 -11.08 -14.82 38.18
N GLN A 129 -12.26 -14.35 38.57
CA GLN A 129 -12.61 -12.92 38.54
C GLN A 129 -12.51 -12.29 37.14
N TYR A 130 -12.69 -13.10 36.09
CA TYR A 130 -12.70 -12.64 34.70
C TYR A 130 -13.95 -13.14 33.97
N MET A 131 -14.95 -12.26 33.86
CA MET A 131 -16.20 -12.46 33.10
C MET A 131 -17.02 -13.74 33.43
N GLN A 132 -16.79 -14.38 34.58
CA GLN A 132 -17.24 -15.76 34.86
C GLN A 132 -18.77 -15.96 34.80
N GLU A 133 -19.59 -15.05 35.33
CA GLU A 133 -21.05 -15.25 35.41
C GLU A 133 -21.79 -14.48 34.30
N THR A 134 -21.26 -13.31 33.93
CA THR A 134 -21.83 -12.41 32.93
C THR A 134 -21.63 -12.89 31.49
N HIS A 135 -20.49 -13.49 31.17
CA HIS A 135 -20.20 -13.97 29.81
C HIS A 135 -20.98 -15.23 29.43
N PHE A 136 -21.14 -16.16 30.37
CA PHE A 136 -21.88 -17.40 30.14
C PHE A 136 -23.38 -17.26 30.39
N CYS A 137 -23.81 -16.16 31.04
CA CYS A 137 -25.20 -15.87 31.36
C CYS A 137 -25.88 -17.02 32.13
N ALA A 138 -25.11 -17.65 33.03
CA ALA A 138 -25.51 -18.77 33.85
C ALA A 138 -24.55 -18.89 35.04
N ASP A 139 -25.05 -19.44 36.14
CA ASP A 139 -24.23 -19.81 37.27
C ASP A 139 -23.31 -20.98 36.89
N LEU A 140 -22.01 -20.80 37.15
CA LEU A 140 -21.04 -21.88 37.04
C LEU A 140 -21.26 -22.90 38.17
N THR A 141 -21.12 -24.19 37.86
CA THR A 141 -21.18 -25.23 38.88
C THR A 141 -20.03 -25.08 39.87
N LYS A 142 -20.17 -25.63 41.09
CA LYS A 142 -19.09 -25.61 42.10
C LYS A 142 -17.78 -26.20 41.57
N GLU A 143 -17.89 -27.23 40.73
CA GLU A 143 -16.75 -27.92 40.13
C GLU A 143 -16.08 -27.06 39.05
N GLN A 144 -16.86 -26.42 38.17
CA GLN A 144 -16.33 -25.47 37.19
C GLN A 144 -15.62 -24.28 37.84
N LYS A 145 -16.21 -23.70 38.90
CA LYS A 145 -15.59 -22.60 39.66
C LYS A 145 -14.25 -23.05 40.26
N LYS A 146 -14.24 -24.24 40.89
CA LYS A 146 -13.03 -24.84 41.45
C LYS A 146 -11.92 -25.04 40.40
N HIS A 147 -12.24 -25.60 39.23
CA HIS A 147 -11.26 -25.81 38.16
C HIS A 147 -10.65 -24.47 37.65
N ILE A 148 -11.48 -23.43 37.52
CA ILE A 148 -11.01 -22.10 37.10
C ILE A 148 -10.08 -21.50 38.16
N ASP A 149 -10.42 -21.62 39.45
CA ASP A 149 -9.62 -21.13 40.56
C ASP A 149 -8.27 -21.84 40.66
N GLU A 150 -8.28 -23.19 40.61
CA GLU A 150 -7.06 -24.00 40.61
C GLU A 150 -6.15 -23.67 39.42
N TYR A 151 -6.73 -23.49 38.23
CA TYR A 151 -5.95 -23.12 37.04
C TYR A 151 -5.35 -21.72 37.16
N THR A 152 -6.12 -20.75 37.67
CA THR A 152 -5.65 -19.37 37.83
C THR A 152 -4.51 -19.28 38.85
N ASP A 153 -4.62 -20.00 39.96
CA ASP A 153 -3.58 -20.07 41.00
C ASP A 153 -2.29 -20.70 40.47
N TRP A 154 -2.42 -21.81 39.74
CA TRP A 154 -1.29 -22.46 39.07
C TRP A 154 -0.65 -21.56 38.01
N LEU A 155 -1.45 -20.79 37.27
CA LEU A 155 -0.96 -19.87 36.25
C LEU A 155 -0.10 -18.74 36.85
N VAL A 156 -0.45 -18.23 38.05
CA VAL A 156 0.40 -17.27 38.79
C VAL A 156 1.78 -17.88 39.07
N GLU A 157 1.84 -19.15 39.48
CA GLU A 157 3.11 -19.86 39.70
C GLU A 157 3.90 -20.03 38.40
N ARG A 158 3.23 -20.36 37.28
CA ARG A 158 3.89 -20.47 35.97
C ARG A 158 4.48 -19.15 35.51
N PHE A 159 3.77 -18.03 35.72
CA PHE A 159 4.28 -16.70 35.36
C PHE A 159 5.45 -16.25 36.23
N GLU A 160 5.47 -16.59 37.52
CA GLU A 160 6.64 -16.40 38.37
C GLU A 160 7.83 -17.24 37.87
N GLU A 161 7.60 -18.52 37.57
CA GLU A 161 8.65 -19.45 37.12
C GLU A 161 9.33 -18.97 35.83
N ILE A 162 8.55 -18.61 34.81
CA ILE A 162 9.10 -18.14 33.53
C ILE A 162 9.80 -16.78 33.66
N ALA A 163 9.33 -15.91 34.56
CA ALA A 163 9.99 -14.63 34.84
C ALA A 163 11.39 -14.85 35.44
N VAL A 164 11.49 -15.75 36.43
CA VAL A 164 12.77 -16.13 37.06
C VAL A 164 13.67 -16.85 36.05
N GLU A 165 13.14 -17.74 35.23
CA GLU A 165 13.89 -18.43 34.19
C GLU A 165 14.47 -17.45 33.15
N ALA A 166 13.65 -16.53 32.65
CA ALA A 166 14.11 -15.51 31.70
C ALA A 166 15.19 -14.62 32.30
N ALA A 167 15.03 -14.18 33.56
CA ALA A 167 16.04 -13.41 34.27
C ALA A 167 17.35 -14.19 34.46
N GLY A 168 17.27 -15.50 34.73
CA GLY A 168 18.42 -16.39 34.84
C GLY A 168 19.17 -16.62 33.52
N LYS A 169 18.59 -16.24 32.38
CA LYS A 169 19.17 -16.35 31.03
C LYS A 169 19.63 -15.00 30.46
N LEU A 170 19.77 -13.96 31.30
CA LEU A 170 20.29 -12.67 30.85
C LEU A 170 21.70 -12.83 30.25
N GLN A 171 21.84 -12.41 29.01
CA GLN A 171 23.11 -12.42 28.27
C GLN A 171 23.22 -11.15 27.41
N PRO A 172 24.45 -10.73 27.05
CA PRO A 172 24.67 -9.59 26.15
C PRO A 172 23.85 -9.70 24.86
N ALA A 173 23.09 -8.64 24.53
CA ALA A 173 22.17 -8.65 23.41
C ALA A 173 22.09 -7.29 22.71
N VAL A 174 21.75 -7.31 21.42
CA VAL A 174 21.43 -6.13 20.61
C VAL A 174 19.93 -6.12 20.36
N LEU A 175 19.29 -5.00 20.69
CA LEU A 175 17.85 -4.83 20.57
C LEU A 175 17.54 -3.86 19.43
N ARG A 176 16.72 -4.30 18.47
CA ARG A 176 16.30 -3.49 17.31
C ARG A 176 14.81 -3.47 17.17
N TRP A 177 14.23 -2.28 17.03
CA TRP A 177 12.82 -2.12 16.78
C TRP A 177 12.56 -1.66 15.34
N GLY A 178 11.57 -2.27 14.70
CA GLY A 178 11.10 -1.88 13.37
C GLY A 178 9.67 -2.34 13.13
N GLU A 179 9.15 -2.03 11.95
CA GLU A 179 7.76 -2.31 11.57
C GLU A 179 7.72 -3.14 10.29
N GLY A 180 7.04 -4.30 10.35
CA GLY A 180 6.63 -5.06 9.17
C GLY A 180 5.19 -4.77 8.78
N TYR A 181 4.66 -5.56 7.84
CA TYR A 181 3.29 -5.42 7.36
C TYR A 181 2.57 -6.77 7.25
N ALA A 182 1.32 -6.85 7.68
CA ALA A 182 0.45 -8.00 7.45
C ALA A 182 -0.96 -7.56 7.03
N SER A 183 -1.53 -8.30 6.08
CA SER A 183 -2.72 -7.90 5.34
C SER A 183 -4.02 -8.51 5.85
N PHE A 184 -3.95 -9.56 6.67
CA PHE A 184 -5.13 -10.38 6.97
C PHE A 184 -6.07 -9.78 8.04
N ALA A 185 -5.67 -8.77 8.80
CA ALA A 185 -6.60 -8.05 9.65
C ALA A 185 -7.65 -7.31 8.81
N MET A 186 -8.92 -7.42 9.18
CA MET A 186 -10.03 -6.81 8.46
C MET A 186 -11.01 -6.25 9.47
N ASN A 187 -11.38 -4.97 9.33
CA ASN A 187 -12.37 -4.36 10.20
C ASN A 187 -13.68 -5.16 10.11
N ARG A 188 -14.37 -5.33 11.23
CA ARG A 188 -15.59 -6.15 11.31
C ARG A 188 -16.86 -5.35 11.50
N ARG A 189 -16.79 -4.03 11.68
CA ARG A 189 -17.92 -3.15 11.96
C ARG A 189 -18.51 -2.63 10.65
N VAL A 190 -19.74 -3.02 10.31
CA VAL A 190 -20.43 -2.45 9.13
C VAL A 190 -21.34 -1.32 9.59
N ILE A 191 -21.08 -0.11 9.06
CA ILE A 191 -21.82 1.10 9.38
C ILE A 191 -22.72 1.47 8.18
N GLN A 192 -23.98 1.78 8.46
CA GLN A 192 -24.92 2.33 7.49
C GLN A 192 -25.64 3.51 8.13
N ASN A 193 -25.63 4.66 7.44
CA ASN A 193 -26.24 5.91 7.93
C ASN A 193 -25.75 6.31 9.34
N GLY A 194 -24.44 6.15 9.60
CA GLY A 194 -23.83 6.48 10.89
C GLY A 194 -24.23 5.55 12.05
N LYS A 195 -24.84 4.38 11.75
CA LYS A 195 -25.21 3.38 12.76
C LYS A 195 -24.67 2.01 12.40
N TRP A 196 -24.24 1.27 13.41
CA TRP A 196 -23.81 -0.11 13.25
C TRP A 196 -24.99 -1.01 12.87
N ILE A 197 -24.82 -1.83 11.82
CA ILE A 197 -25.85 -2.76 11.34
C ILE A 197 -25.45 -4.24 11.44
N GLY A 198 -24.23 -4.52 11.90
CA GLY A 198 -23.78 -5.90 12.11
C GLY A 198 -22.28 -6.08 11.95
N MET A 199 -21.83 -7.28 12.34
CA MET A 199 -20.44 -7.71 12.17
C MET A 199 -20.24 -8.46 10.85
N ARG A 200 -19.50 -7.88 9.91
CA ARG A 200 -19.07 -8.53 8.64
C ARG A 200 -17.73 -7.94 8.22
N PRO A 201 -16.92 -8.63 7.39
CA PRO A 201 -15.73 -8.04 6.79
C PRO A 201 -16.06 -6.67 6.18
N ASN A 202 -15.36 -5.64 6.64
CA ASN A 202 -15.50 -4.25 6.23
C ASN A 202 -14.14 -3.75 5.69
N PRO A 203 -13.92 -3.82 4.37
CA PRO A 203 -12.66 -3.40 3.76
C PRO A 203 -12.41 -1.89 3.80
N THR A 204 -13.41 -1.09 4.17
CA THR A 204 -13.28 0.37 4.29
C THR A 204 -13.19 0.84 5.74
N GLY A 205 -13.26 -0.07 6.72
CA GLY A 205 -13.12 0.27 8.13
C GLY A 205 -11.65 0.39 8.55
N SER A 206 -11.38 1.16 9.61
CA SER A 206 -10.02 1.33 10.15
C SER A 206 -9.39 0.00 10.56
N VAL A 207 -8.16 -0.24 10.14
CA VAL A 207 -7.33 -1.38 10.54
C VAL A 207 -5.88 -0.92 10.65
N ASP A 208 -5.18 -1.37 11.68
CA ASP A 208 -3.72 -1.22 11.76
C ASP A 208 -3.00 -2.45 11.20
N HIS A 209 -2.55 -2.36 9.95
CA HIS A 209 -1.87 -3.46 9.24
C HIS A 209 -0.39 -3.63 9.58
N ARG A 210 0.17 -2.77 10.45
CA ARG A 210 1.59 -2.83 10.79
C ARG A 210 1.86 -3.92 11.79
N VAL A 211 3.06 -4.49 11.70
CA VAL A 211 3.59 -5.49 12.64
C VAL A 211 4.82 -4.88 13.32
N PRO A 212 4.64 -3.97 14.30
CA PRO A 212 5.76 -3.48 15.09
C PRO A 212 6.39 -4.63 15.88
N MET A 213 7.72 -4.69 15.86
CA MET A 213 8.46 -5.76 16.51
C MET A 213 9.83 -5.30 17.01
N LEU A 214 10.25 -5.92 18.10
CA LEU A 214 11.54 -5.80 18.74
C LEU A 214 12.30 -7.13 18.56
N THR A 215 13.34 -7.14 17.73
CA THR A 215 14.25 -8.27 17.59
C THR A 215 15.34 -8.20 18.66
N VAL A 216 15.64 -9.34 19.27
CA VAL A 216 16.69 -9.50 20.27
C VAL A 216 17.74 -10.44 19.70
N ALA A 217 18.89 -9.90 19.31
CA ALA A 217 20.01 -10.66 18.77
C ALA A 217 21.14 -10.81 19.79
N ARG A 218 22.01 -11.81 19.60
CA ARG A 218 23.21 -11.94 20.42
C ARG A 218 24.16 -10.78 20.12
N ALA A 219 24.88 -10.30 21.14
CA ALA A 219 25.85 -9.22 20.95
C ALA A 219 27.11 -9.65 20.17
N ASP A 220 27.43 -10.95 20.16
CA ASP A 220 28.57 -11.52 19.42
C ASP A 220 28.24 -11.94 17.98
N ASP A 221 26.95 -12.14 17.67
CA ASP A 221 26.44 -12.46 16.34
C ASP A 221 25.02 -11.91 16.19
N GLU A 222 24.90 -10.72 15.59
CA GLU A 222 23.61 -10.06 15.37
C GLU A 222 22.68 -10.80 14.38
N HIS A 223 23.20 -11.79 13.65
CA HIS A 223 22.37 -12.65 12.79
C HIS A 223 21.70 -13.79 13.57
N SER A 224 22.20 -14.11 14.76
CA SER A 224 21.60 -15.10 15.64
C SER A 224 20.62 -14.43 16.61
N ILE A 225 19.32 -14.57 16.35
CA ILE A 225 18.30 -14.03 17.27
C ILE A 225 18.06 -14.93 18.48
N LEU A 226 18.05 -14.33 19.66
CA LEU A 226 17.60 -14.92 20.92
C LEU A 226 16.07 -14.90 21.01
N GLY A 227 15.41 -13.98 20.30
CA GLY A 227 13.97 -13.91 20.22
C GLY A 227 13.44 -12.67 19.55
N VAL A 228 12.12 -12.59 19.47
CA VAL A 228 11.38 -11.45 18.95
C VAL A 228 10.18 -11.18 19.82
N PHE A 229 9.86 -9.91 20.02
CA PHE A 229 8.60 -9.47 20.62
C PHE A 229 7.85 -8.64 19.60
N LEU A 230 6.64 -9.03 19.23
CA LEU A 230 5.83 -8.35 18.22
C LEU A 230 4.38 -8.19 18.66
N SER A 231 3.67 -7.27 18.02
CA SER A 231 2.21 -7.18 18.14
C SER A 231 1.54 -6.99 16.79
N TYR A 232 0.31 -7.49 16.66
CA TYR A 232 -0.52 -7.25 15.46
C TYR A 232 -1.98 -6.98 15.85
N ALA A 233 -2.60 -6.00 15.20
CA ALA A 233 -3.94 -5.51 15.53
C ALA A 233 -5.04 -6.39 14.91
N CYS A 234 -5.17 -7.62 15.40
CA CYS A 234 -6.17 -8.57 14.93
C CYS A 234 -6.61 -9.51 16.05
N HIS A 235 -7.91 -9.82 16.13
CA HIS A 235 -8.38 -10.91 16.99
C HIS A 235 -7.75 -12.26 16.61
N CYS A 236 -7.45 -13.10 17.59
CA CYS A 236 -7.07 -14.51 17.39
C CYS A 236 -8.31 -15.38 17.14
N THR A 237 -8.91 -15.22 15.95
CA THR A 237 -10.17 -15.87 15.54
C THR A 237 -10.18 -16.41 14.10
N SER A 238 -9.05 -16.91 13.60
CA SER A 238 -8.91 -17.46 12.23
C SER A 238 -9.76 -18.72 11.99
N TYR A 239 -10.31 -19.27 13.08
CA TYR A 239 -11.36 -20.29 13.24
C TYR A 239 -10.86 -21.73 13.50
N ALA A 240 -11.75 -22.58 14.04
CA ALA A 240 -11.54 -23.46 15.17
C ALA A 240 -10.97 -24.87 14.87
N PRO A 241 -10.02 -25.34 15.71
CA PRO A 241 -9.79 -26.77 15.98
C PRO A 241 -11.01 -27.39 16.71
N PRO A 242 -11.00 -28.69 17.10
CA PRO A 242 -12.15 -29.32 17.76
C PRO A 242 -12.73 -28.47 18.90
N ARG A 243 -14.06 -28.47 19.04
CA ARG A 243 -14.79 -27.54 19.91
C ARG A 243 -14.23 -27.44 21.32
N ASP A 244 -13.72 -28.54 21.87
CA ASP A 244 -13.19 -28.71 23.21
C ASP A 244 -11.64 -28.69 23.30
N SER A 245 -10.95 -28.20 22.27
CA SER A 245 -9.48 -28.09 22.23
C SER A 245 -9.00 -26.69 22.60
N PHE A 246 -7.96 -26.63 23.42
CA PHE A 246 -7.21 -25.39 23.61
C PHE A 246 -6.35 -25.08 22.38
N HIS A 247 -6.11 -23.81 22.06
CA HIS A 247 -5.21 -23.37 20.99
C HIS A 247 -4.91 -21.87 21.08
N GLY A 248 -3.78 -21.41 20.57
CA GLY A 248 -3.40 -20.00 20.48
C GLY A 248 -3.73 -19.32 19.13
N ASP A 249 -4.38 -20.03 18.19
CA ASP A 249 -4.80 -19.50 16.86
C ASP A 249 -3.59 -19.00 16.04
N TRP A 250 -3.75 -17.95 15.22
CA TRP A 250 -2.68 -17.44 14.37
C TRP A 250 -1.46 -16.95 15.16
N ALA A 251 -1.62 -16.51 16.42
CA ALA A 251 -0.50 -16.06 17.24
C ALA A 251 0.41 -17.24 17.64
N GLU A 252 -0.16 -18.39 18.03
CA GLU A 252 0.62 -19.61 18.27
C GLU A 252 1.30 -20.09 16.99
N ALA A 253 0.60 -20.06 15.86
CA ALA A 253 1.17 -20.44 14.57
C ALA A 253 2.32 -19.51 14.16
N ALA A 254 2.18 -18.19 14.39
CA ALA A 254 3.24 -17.21 14.16
C ALA A 254 4.46 -17.51 15.03
N SER A 255 4.27 -17.65 16.35
CA SER A 255 5.38 -17.97 17.26
C SER A 255 6.07 -19.28 16.88
N THR A 256 5.30 -20.32 16.56
CA THR A 256 5.83 -21.63 16.20
C THR A 256 6.63 -21.56 14.90
N GLU A 257 6.12 -20.85 13.90
CA GLU A 257 6.82 -20.70 12.63
C GLU A 257 8.09 -19.86 12.77
N ILE A 258 8.07 -18.80 13.58
CA ILE A 258 9.27 -17.99 13.88
C ILE A 258 10.31 -18.86 14.60
N GLU A 259 9.93 -19.57 15.66
CA GLU A 259 10.83 -20.44 16.44
C GLU A 259 11.38 -21.60 15.58
N ARG A 260 10.61 -22.05 14.56
CA ARG A 260 11.05 -23.04 13.57
C ARG A 260 12.08 -22.46 12.58
N ARG A 261 11.87 -21.24 12.10
CA ARG A 261 12.79 -20.55 11.17
C ARG A 261 14.07 -20.08 11.86
N HIS A 262 13.98 -19.78 13.16
CA HIS A 262 15.08 -19.30 13.99
C HIS A 262 15.27 -20.21 15.22
N PRO A 263 15.89 -21.40 15.05
CA PRO A 263 16.01 -22.38 16.12
C PRO A 263 16.71 -21.82 17.36
N GLY A 264 16.11 -22.05 18.53
CA GLY A 264 16.63 -21.57 19.82
C GLY A 264 16.14 -20.17 20.22
N SER A 265 15.40 -19.49 19.36
CA SER A 265 14.74 -18.22 19.67
C SER A 265 13.43 -18.44 20.45
N VAL A 266 12.94 -17.38 21.11
CA VAL A 266 11.59 -17.33 21.72
C VAL A 266 10.79 -16.19 21.07
N ALA A 267 9.59 -16.48 20.57
CA ALA A 267 8.75 -15.52 19.86
C ALA A 267 7.53 -15.06 20.68
N LEU A 268 7.62 -13.88 21.29
CA LEU A 268 6.53 -13.25 22.03
C LEU A 268 5.58 -12.53 21.07
N VAL A 269 4.30 -12.89 21.12
CA VAL A 269 3.25 -12.26 20.31
C VAL A 269 2.23 -11.65 21.27
N ALA A 270 1.92 -10.37 21.09
CA ALA A 270 0.85 -9.67 21.78
C ALA A 270 -0.24 -9.24 20.79
N ALA A 271 -1.48 -9.13 21.27
CA ALA A 271 -2.51 -8.49 20.49
C ALA A 271 -2.30 -6.96 20.49
N GLY A 272 -2.29 -6.35 19.30
CA GLY A 272 -2.31 -4.90 19.13
C GLY A 272 -3.69 -4.31 19.39
N CYS A 273 -3.90 -3.05 19.02
CA CYS A 273 -5.22 -2.42 19.06
C CYS A 273 -6.08 -2.91 17.89
N GLY A 274 -6.66 -4.10 18.01
CA GLY A 274 -7.41 -4.78 16.93
C GLY A 274 -8.79 -5.25 17.37
N ALA A 275 -9.40 -4.59 18.36
CA ALA A 275 -10.65 -5.05 18.96
C ALA A 275 -11.84 -5.05 17.99
N ASP A 276 -11.77 -4.24 16.94
CA ASP A 276 -12.73 -4.13 15.85
C ASP A 276 -12.26 -4.82 14.56
N ALA A 277 -11.18 -5.61 14.62
CA ALA A 277 -10.62 -6.33 13.48
C ALA A 277 -10.60 -7.85 13.71
N ASN A 278 -11.02 -8.60 12.69
CA ASN A 278 -10.94 -10.05 12.62
C ASN A 278 -9.97 -10.47 11.50
N PRO A 279 -9.42 -11.69 11.54
CA PRO A 279 -8.67 -12.23 10.42
C PRO A 279 -9.61 -12.53 9.24
N ASP A 280 -9.18 -12.17 8.04
CA ASP A 280 -9.86 -12.46 6.77
C ASP A 280 -8.84 -12.95 5.71
N PRO A 281 -9.10 -14.07 5.03
CA PRO A 281 -10.28 -14.93 5.14
C PRO A 281 -10.31 -15.75 6.45
N ARG A 282 -11.52 -15.99 6.96
CA ARG A 282 -11.80 -16.95 8.04
C ARG A 282 -12.96 -17.89 7.64
N THR A 283 -12.83 -19.19 7.86
CA THR A 283 -13.87 -20.17 7.44
C THR A 283 -14.04 -21.32 8.43
N ALA A 284 -15.13 -22.07 8.32
CA ALA A 284 -15.41 -23.23 9.19
C ALA A 284 -14.41 -24.41 9.07
N ARG A 285 -13.46 -24.38 8.12
CA ARG A 285 -12.47 -25.45 7.85
C ARG A 285 -11.02 -24.95 8.00
N ALA A 286 -10.78 -24.18 9.05
CA ALA A 286 -9.73 -23.17 9.20
C ALA A 286 -8.26 -23.59 9.36
N ALA A 287 -7.92 -24.89 9.46
CA ALA A 287 -6.53 -25.29 9.70
C ALA A 287 -5.51 -24.67 8.71
N PRO A 288 -5.81 -24.53 7.39
CA PRO A 288 -4.87 -23.88 6.47
C PRO A 288 -4.68 -22.37 6.70
N PHE A 289 -5.67 -21.67 7.28
CA PHE A 289 -5.63 -20.22 7.45
C PHE A 289 -4.91 -19.78 8.73
N ILE A 290 -5.05 -20.52 9.84
CA ILE A 290 -4.23 -20.30 11.05
C ILE A 290 -2.74 -20.29 10.68
N GLU A 291 -2.31 -21.33 9.96
CA GLU A 291 -0.94 -21.50 9.52
C GLU A 291 -0.53 -20.46 8.46
N LYS A 292 -1.46 -20.03 7.61
CA LYS A 292 -1.20 -18.98 6.61
C LYS A 292 -0.95 -17.62 7.28
N HIS A 293 -1.83 -17.21 8.19
CA HIS A 293 -1.68 -15.96 8.94
C HIS A 293 -0.40 -15.99 9.80
N GLY A 294 -0.12 -17.12 10.45
CA GLY A 294 1.12 -17.34 11.19
C GLY A 294 2.37 -17.18 10.33
N ARG A 295 2.40 -17.79 9.13
CA ARG A 295 3.52 -17.65 8.18
C ARG A 295 3.68 -16.23 7.66
N GLU A 296 2.59 -15.49 7.45
CA GLU A 296 2.65 -14.10 7.00
C GLU A 296 3.35 -13.22 8.03
N ILE A 297 3.01 -13.37 9.32
CA ILE A 297 3.71 -12.70 10.42
C ILE A 297 5.18 -13.14 10.50
N ALA A 298 5.46 -14.45 10.43
CA ALA A 298 6.83 -14.97 10.51
C ALA A 298 7.74 -14.43 9.38
N SER A 299 7.19 -14.29 8.17
CA SER A 299 7.93 -13.70 7.04
C SER A 299 8.31 -12.23 7.26
N GLN A 300 7.56 -11.48 8.07
CA GLN A 300 7.93 -10.09 8.41
C GLN A 300 9.15 -10.03 9.35
N VAL A 301 9.34 -11.04 10.21
CA VAL A 301 10.54 -11.14 11.04
C VAL A 301 11.77 -11.36 10.17
N ASP A 302 11.69 -12.29 9.21
CA ASP A 302 12.79 -12.56 8.26
C ASP A 302 13.12 -11.30 7.44
N TRP A 303 12.08 -10.61 6.97
CA TRP A 303 12.23 -9.37 6.23
C TRP A 303 12.93 -8.29 7.07
N LEU A 304 12.54 -8.08 8.33
CA LEU A 304 13.14 -7.06 9.18
C LEU A 304 14.61 -7.39 9.53
N LEU A 305 14.95 -8.67 9.73
CA LEU A 305 16.33 -9.09 9.95
C LEU A 305 17.22 -8.85 8.72
N ALA A 306 16.65 -9.01 7.52
CA ALA A 306 17.33 -8.70 6.26
C ALA A 306 17.52 -7.19 6.04
N HIS A 307 16.62 -6.35 6.57
CA HIS A 307 16.61 -4.88 6.41
C HIS A 307 16.93 -4.14 7.72
N ARG A 308 17.78 -4.71 8.56
CA ARG A 308 18.06 -4.22 9.93
C ARG A 308 18.62 -2.80 9.99
N GLU A 309 19.16 -2.29 8.89
CA GLU A 309 19.62 -0.91 8.72
C GLU A 309 18.48 0.13 8.79
N SER A 310 17.23 -0.30 8.58
CA SER A 310 16.04 0.54 8.71
C SER A 310 15.47 0.57 10.14
N SER A 311 16.00 -0.26 11.06
CA SER A 311 15.51 -0.40 12.44
C SER A 311 16.16 0.58 13.42
N LEU A 312 15.43 0.91 14.49
CA LEU A 312 15.95 1.67 15.63
C LEU A 312 16.80 0.76 16.52
N THR A 313 18.07 1.08 16.72
CA THR A 313 18.90 0.43 17.74
C THR A 313 18.56 0.96 19.11
N LEU A 314 18.13 0.11 20.04
CA LEU A 314 17.89 0.52 21.42
C LEU A 314 19.20 0.53 22.19
N THR A 315 19.44 1.58 22.98
CA THR A 315 20.73 1.83 23.64
C THR A 315 20.65 1.77 25.16
N SER A 316 19.44 1.66 25.74
CA SER A 316 19.22 1.50 27.17
C SER A 316 18.03 0.60 27.47
N PRO A 317 17.97 -0.01 28.67
CA PRO A 317 16.73 -0.60 29.16
C PRO A 317 15.61 0.45 29.18
N PRO A 318 14.34 0.03 29.09
CA PRO A 318 13.23 0.97 29.07
C PRO A 318 13.04 1.61 30.45
N LYS A 319 12.68 2.88 30.45
CA LYS A 319 12.19 3.58 31.64
C LYS A 319 10.67 3.51 31.67
N GLY A 320 10.13 2.83 32.67
CA GLY A 320 8.70 2.70 32.88
C GLY A 320 8.08 3.92 33.54
N LYS A 321 6.84 4.24 33.16
CA LYS A 321 5.94 5.11 33.92
C LYS A 321 4.52 4.57 33.83
N LEU A 322 3.68 4.98 34.79
CA LEU A 322 2.32 4.50 34.90
C LEU A 322 1.40 5.56 35.50
N ARG A 323 0.15 5.60 35.02
CA ARG A 323 -0.90 6.50 35.48
C ARG A 323 -2.24 5.78 35.47
N THR A 324 -2.98 5.90 36.55
CA THR A 324 -4.39 5.48 36.60
C THR A 324 -5.29 6.63 36.19
N VAL A 325 -6.21 6.36 35.28
CA VAL A 325 -7.22 7.30 34.77
C VAL A 325 -8.60 6.75 35.12
N SER A 326 -9.51 7.59 35.62
CA SER A 326 -10.89 7.16 35.85
C SER A 326 -11.69 7.34 34.57
N LEU A 327 -12.16 6.24 33.96
CA LEU A 327 -12.93 6.26 32.73
C LEU A 327 -14.43 6.32 33.03
N PRO A 328 -15.13 7.42 32.70
CA PRO A 328 -16.57 7.52 32.88
C PRO A 328 -17.37 6.59 31.96
N LEU A 329 -18.50 6.12 32.49
CA LEU A 329 -19.55 5.45 31.72
C LEU A 329 -20.60 6.47 31.27
N ALA A 330 -21.11 6.33 30.05
CA ALA A 330 -22.02 7.30 29.43
C ALA A 330 -23.33 7.49 30.20
N THR A 331 -23.85 6.44 30.83
CA THR A 331 -25.12 6.44 31.55
C THR A 331 -25.01 5.62 32.84
N GLN A 332 -25.91 5.90 33.78
CA GLN A 332 -26.03 5.15 35.03
C GLN A 332 -27.45 4.59 35.15
N PRO A 333 -27.70 3.34 34.70
CA PRO A 333 -29.02 2.73 34.76
C PRO A 333 -29.58 2.68 36.19
N GLY A 334 -30.86 2.99 36.33
CA GLY A 334 -31.58 2.88 37.60
C GLY A 334 -32.22 1.51 37.81
N ARG A 335 -32.80 1.29 39.00
CA ARG A 335 -33.56 0.06 39.30
C ARG A 335 -34.61 -0.25 38.23
N GLU A 336 -35.34 0.77 37.76
CA GLU A 336 -36.37 0.62 36.72
C GLU A 336 -35.81 0.11 35.39
N ASP A 337 -34.61 0.51 35.02
CA ASP A 337 -33.96 0.06 33.78
C ASP A 337 -33.60 -1.42 33.86
N PHE A 338 -33.08 -1.87 35.02
CA PHE A 338 -32.79 -3.29 35.24
C PHE A 338 -34.07 -4.13 35.26
N VAL A 339 -35.19 -3.63 35.82
CA VAL A 339 -36.51 -4.29 35.70
C VAL A 339 -36.95 -4.41 34.24
N LYS A 340 -36.72 -3.39 33.41
CA LYS A 340 -37.03 -3.50 31.97
C LYS A 340 -36.14 -4.52 31.28
N TRP A 341 -34.87 -4.63 31.68
CA TRP A 341 -33.94 -5.60 31.11
C TRP A 341 -34.38 -7.05 31.38
N THR A 342 -34.89 -7.36 32.59
CA THR A 342 -35.41 -8.71 32.91
C THR A 342 -36.64 -9.11 32.09
N GLN A 343 -37.41 -8.13 31.61
CA GLN A 343 -38.61 -8.35 30.79
C GLN A 343 -38.31 -8.46 29.28
N GLY A 344 -37.05 -8.20 28.87
CA GLY A 344 -36.63 -8.22 27.48
C GLY A 344 -36.52 -9.63 26.87
N LYS A 345 -36.45 -9.70 25.53
CA LYS A 345 -36.26 -10.97 24.80
C LYS A 345 -34.81 -11.46 24.78
N ASP A 346 -33.84 -10.60 25.06
CA ASP A 346 -32.42 -10.96 25.14
C ASP A 346 -32.14 -11.62 26.49
N LYS A 347 -31.93 -12.94 26.46
CA LYS A 347 -31.66 -13.75 27.66
C LYS A 347 -30.43 -13.27 28.43
N ARG A 348 -29.39 -12.77 27.73
CA ARG A 348 -28.15 -12.31 28.36
C ARG A 348 -28.39 -11.02 29.13
N ARG A 349 -29.08 -10.08 28.49
CA ARG A 349 -29.47 -8.81 29.12
C ARG A 349 -30.47 -9.00 30.26
N ALA A 350 -31.38 -9.96 30.13
CA ALA A 350 -32.32 -10.31 31.20
C ALA A 350 -31.63 -10.92 32.42
N TYR A 351 -30.71 -11.87 32.23
CA TYR A 351 -29.89 -12.43 33.31
C TYR A 351 -29.09 -11.33 34.01
N TYR A 352 -28.42 -10.48 33.25
CA TYR A 352 -27.62 -9.37 33.77
C TYR A 352 -28.47 -8.35 34.54
N GLY A 353 -29.67 -8.05 34.06
CA GLY A 353 -30.63 -7.19 34.74
C GLY A 353 -31.04 -7.76 36.11
N GLN A 354 -31.33 -9.06 36.19
CA GLN A 354 -31.67 -9.71 37.45
C GLN A 354 -30.49 -9.67 38.44
N MET A 355 -29.29 -9.97 37.96
CA MET A 355 -28.07 -9.91 38.77
C MET A 355 -27.85 -8.51 39.38
N TRP A 356 -28.11 -7.44 38.62
CA TRP A 356 -28.00 -6.07 39.15
C TRP A 356 -29.14 -5.70 40.12
N LEU A 357 -30.36 -6.20 39.92
CA LEU A 357 -31.43 -6.02 40.90
C LEU A 357 -31.06 -6.64 42.25
N ASP A 358 -30.50 -7.85 42.24
CA ASP A 358 -30.06 -8.54 43.45
C ASP A 358 -28.91 -7.76 44.14
N ARG A 359 -27.98 -7.19 43.37
CA ARG A 359 -26.90 -6.32 43.89
C ARG A 359 -27.43 -5.01 44.49
N LEU A 360 -28.41 -4.39 43.85
CA LEU A 360 -29.08 -3.18 44.38
C LEU A 360 -29.83 -3.50 45.67
N ASP A 361 -30.51 -4.66 45.75
CA ASP A 361 -31.18 -5.14 46.96
C ASP A 361 -30.19 -5.44 48.09
N ALA A 362 -28.96 -5.86 47.75
CA ALA A 362 -27.84 -6.00 48.67
C ALA A 362 -27.14 -4.67 49.02
N GLY A 363 -27.65 -3.52 48.57
CA GLY A 363 -27.14 -2.19 48.89
C GLY A 363 -25.93 -1.73 48.06
N GLN A 364 -25.58 -2.43 46.98
CA GLN A 364 -24.55 -1.97 46.05
C GLN A 364 -25.04 -0.80 45.21
N THR A 365 -24.12 0.01 44.69
CA THR A 365 -24.43 1.13 43.79
C THR A 365 -23.83 0.88 42.41
N VAL A 366 -24.52 1.33 41.36
CA VAL A 366 -24.02 1.21 39.98
C VAL A 366 -22.83 2.14 39.80
N PRO A 367 -21.63 1.64 39.42
CA PRO A 367 -20.46 2.48 39.19
C PRO A 367 -20.72 3.52 38.09
N LYS A 368 -20.17 4.73 38.27
CA LYS A 368 -20.20 5.80 37.24
C LYS A 368 -18.94 5.81 36.36
N SER A 369 -17.87 5.21 36.85
CA SER A 369 -16.58 5.10 36.19
C SER A 369 -15.83 3.87 36.71
N PHE A 370 -14.71 3.54 36.09
CA PHE A 370 -13.76 2.55 36.58
C PHE A 370 -12.33 3.02 36.35
N ASP A 371 -11.38 2.47 37.10
CA ASP A 371 -9.97 2.80 36.99
C ASP A 371 -9.34 2.10 35.77
N TYR A 372 -8.49 2.83 35.03
CA TYR A 372 -7.84 2.38 33.82
C TYR A 372 -6.35 2.70 33.86
N LEU A 373 -5.52 1.65 33.77
CA LEU A 373 -4.08 1.74 33.97
C LEU A 373 -3.30 1.99 32.67
N VAL A 374 -2.89 3.23 32.41
CA VAL A 374 -2.01 3.55 31.27
C VAL A 374 -0.55 3.38 31.70
N GLN A 375 0.22 2.57 30.98
CA GLN A 375 1.64 2.37 31.22
C GLN A 375 2.46 2.64 29.96
N THR A 376 3.65 3.22 30.11
CA THR A 376 4.59 3.46 29.01
C THR A 376 5.99 2.98 29.36
N TRP A 377 6.70 2.40 28.39
CA TRP A 377 8.12 2.10 28.44
C TRP A 377 8.87 2.92 27.40
N ARG A 378 9.76 3.79 27.86
CA ARG A 378 10.57 4.64 26.98
C ARG A 378 11.99 4.10 26.87
N PHE A 379 12.39 3.74 25.65
CA PHE A 379 13.74 3.36 25.29
C PHE A 379 14.49 4.55 24.69
N ALA A 380 15.73 4.75 25.12
CA ALA A 380 16.67 5.53 24.31
C ALA A 380 17.07 4.69 23.09
N ALA A 381 17.18 5.34 21.93
CA ALA A 381 17.63 4.73 20.70
C ALA A 381 18.82 5.50 20.11
N ASP A 382 19.41 4.96 19.05
CA ASP A 382 20.45 5.66 18.27
C ASP A 382 19.97 7.01 17.72
N GLN A 383 20.94 7.85 17.35
CA GLN A 383 20.70 9.16 16.70
C GLN A 383 19.81 10.11 17.53
N GLU A 384 19.91 10.06 18.86
CA GLU A 384 19.10 10.85 19.80
C GLU A 384 17.58 10.58 19.70
N ARG A 385 17.18 9.48 19.07
CA ARG A 385 15.78 9.07 18.95
C ARG A 385 15.32 8.29 20.18
N CYS A 386 14.02 8.08 20.29
CA CYS A 386 13.43 7.24 21.32
C CYS A 386 12.21 6.47 20.80
N LEU A 387 12.01 5.29 21.39
CA LEU A 387 10.81 4.47 21.21
C LEU A 387 10.03 4.47 22.52
N THR A 388 8.73 4.73 22.45
CA THR A 388 7.82 4.62 23.59
C THR A 388 6.81 3.51 23.34
N THR A 389 6.96 2.38 24.01
CA THR A 389 5.93 1.34 24.00
C THR A 389 4.81 1.75 24.96
N VAL A 390 3.57 1.75 24.50
CA VAL A 390 2.37 2.10 25.26
C VAL A 390 1.57 0.84 25.52
N PHE A 391 1.27 0.55 26.78
CA PHE A 391 0.47 -0.59 27.20
C PHE A 391 -0.91 -0.10 27.62
N LEU A 392 -1.92 -0.46 26.83
CA LEU A 392 -3.30 -0.10 27.06
C LEU A 392 -4.12 -1.32 27.49
N PRO A 393 -4.84 -1.23 28.61
CA PRO A 393 -5.74 -2.29 29.01
C PRO A 393 -6.96 -2.46 28.13
N GLY A 394 -7.50 -3.68 28.10
CA GLY A 394 -8.77 -3.97 27.42
C GLY A 394 -8.66 -4.32 25.94
N GLU A 395 -9.82 -4.52 25.34
CA GLU A 395 -9.94 -4.70 23.91
C GLU A 395 -9.98 -3.32 23.24
N VAL A 396 -8.79 -2.80 22.94
CA VAL A 396 -8.62 -1.47 22.35
C VAL A 396 -8.80 -1.53 20.83
N VAL A 397 -9.63 -0.65 20.28
CA VAL A 397 -9.90 -0.58 18.83
C VAL A 397 -8.75 0.11 18.08
N SER A 398 -8.62 -0.17 16.78
CA SER A 398 -7.48 0.27 15.97
C SER A 398 -7.27 1.78 15.95
N ASP A 399 -8.34 2.56 16.04
CA ASP A 399 -8.27 4.03 16.01
C ASP A 399 -7.40 4.63 17.12
N TYR A 400 -7.27 4.00 18.30
CA TYR A 400 -6.39 4.51 19.35
C TYR A 400 -4.91 4.43 18.97
N ALA A 401 -4.47 3.31 18.39
CA ALA A 401 -3.08 3.15 17.98
C ALA A 401 -2.72 4.09 16.81
N LEU A 402 -3.67 4.30 15.90
CA LEU A 402 -3.55 5.28 14.81
C LEU A 402 -3.45 6.69 15.41
N ARG A 403 -4.44 7.12 16.20
CA ARG A 403 -4.48 8.45 16.81
C ARG A 403 -3.25 8.78 17.66
N ILE A 404 -2.82 7.88 18.54
CA ILE A 404 -1.62 8.08 19.39
C ILE A 404 -0.39 8.34 18.54
N ARG A 405 -0.20 7.54 17.48
CA ARG A 405 0.90 7.75 16.55
C ARG A 405 0.77 9.09 15.85
N ASP A 406 -0.41 9.36 15.31
CA ASP A 406 -0.65 10.53 14.47
C ASP A 406 -0.49 11.85 15.25
N GLU A 407 -0.84 11.85 16.53
CA GLU A 407 -0.72 13.03 17.39
C GLU A 407 0.65 13.16 18.08
N LEU A 408 1.31 12.03 18.40
CA LEU A 408 2.48 12.02 19.31
C LEU A 408 3.80 11.59 18.66
N ASP A 409 3.80 10.96 17.48
CA ASP A 409 5.05 10.60 16.79
C ASP A 409 5.74 11.82 16.19
N THR A 410 7.08 11.77 16.20
CA THR A 410 7.97 12.71 15.51
C THR A 410 9.14 11.94 14.89
N ASP A 411 10.06 12.64 14.22
CA ASP A 411 11.32 12.02 13.75
C ASP A 411 12.18 11.52 14.92
N ALA A 412 12.09 12.18 16.08
CA ALA A 412 12.83 11.85 17.29
C ALA A 412 12.11 10.85 18.21
N ARG A 413 10.83 10.56 17.96
CA ARG A 413 9.99 9.79 18.89
C ARG A 413 8.98 8.94 18.15
N LYS A 414 8.98 7.64 18.43
CA LYS A 414 8.00 6.68 17.90
C LYS A 414 7.18 6.06 19.02
N HIS A 415 5.91 5.75 18.77
CA HIS A 415 5.03 5.05 19.70
C HIS A 415 4.65 3.67 19.18
N TRP A 416 4.78 2.66 20.04
CA TRP A 416 4.34 1.30 19.76
C TRP A 416 3.23 0.92 20.76
N VAL A 417 1.98 0.88 20.29
CA VAL A 417 0.81 0.68 21.15
C VAL A 417 0.39 -0.79 21.18
N ILE A 418 0.29 -1.34 22.38
CA ILE A 418 -0.08 -2.73 22.65
C ILE A 418 -1.37 -2.73 23.47
N GLY A 419 -2.39 -3.42 22.94
CA GLY A 419 -3.65 -3.64 23.63
C GLY A 419 -3.59 -4.83 24.58
N TYR A 420 -4.71 -5.15 25.22
CA TYR A 420 -4.86 -6.35 26.07
C TYR A 420 -3.77 -6.47 27.15
N ALA A 421 -3.22 -5.34 27.58
CA ALA A 421 -2.05 -5.28 28.45
C ALA A 421 -2.42 -4.91 29.89
N ASN A 422 -1.81 -5.59 30.85
CA ASN A 422 -1.95 -5.49 32.30
C ASN A 422 -3.32 -5.85 32.87
N GLU A 423 -4.39 -5.45 32.21
CA GLU A 423 -5.75 -5.85 32.53
C GLU A 423 -6.64 -5.82 31.27
N SER A 424 -7.83 -6.43 31.34
CA SER A 424 -8.83 -6.37 30.27
C SER A 424 -10.20 -6.01 30.85
N PRO A 425 -10.46 -4.71 31.09
CA PRO A 425 -11.64 -4.28 31.84
C PRO A 425 -12.91 -4.26 30.99
N CYS A 426 -12.80 -4.02 29.69
CA CYS A 426 -13.84 -4.09 28.66
C CYS A 426 -13.25 -3.78 27.26
N TYR A 427 -14.12 -3.64 26.27
CA TYR A 427 -13.81 -2.94 25.02
C TYR A 427 -13.56 -1.47 25.29
N ILE A 428 -12.56 -0.90 24.60
CA ILE A 428 -12.20 0.52 24.67
C ILE A 428 -12.48 1.13 23.30
N THR A 429 -13.64 1.76 23.18
CA THR A 429 -14.21 2.30 21.94
C THR A 429 -14.01 3.81 21.84
N THR A 430 -13.93 4.33 20.62
CA THR A 430 -13.84 5.77 20.35
C THR A 430 -15.18 6.48 20.57
N ALA A 431 -15.15 7.80 20.71
CA ALA A 431 -16.35 8.63 20.77
C ALA A 431 -17.24 8.42 19.52
N GLN A 432 -16.61 8.28 18.34
CA GLN A 432 -17.30 7.97 17.10
C GLN A 432 -18.03 6.61 17.18
N GLN A 433 -17.32 5.56 17.58
CA GLN A 433 -17.93 4.23 17.69
C GLN A 433 -19.06 4.23 18.73
N ASN A 434 -18.92 4.97 19.83
CA ASN A 434 -19.98 5.15 20.82
C ASN A 434 -21.26 5.74 20.19
N ALA A 435 -21.12 6.69 19.26
CA ALA A 435 -22.25 7.25 18.53
C ALA A 435 -22.86 6.26 17.52
N GLU A 436 -22.06 5.40 16.92
CA GLU A 436 -22.51 4.36 15.97
C GLU A 436 -23.25 3.20 16.66
N GLY A 437 -22.90 2.91 17.90
CA GLY A 437 -23.38 1.76 18.67
C GLY A 437 -22.73 0.43 18.23
N GLY A 438 -23.37 -0.68 18.58
CA GLY A 438 -23.02 -2.02 18.09
C GLY A 438 -22.37 -2.95 19.10
N TYR A 439 -21.66 -3.96 18.60
CA TYR A 439 -21.16 -5.06 19.44
C TYR A 439 -20.15 -4.58 20.48
N GLU A 440 -19.07 -3.92 20.04
CA GLU A 440 -17.98 -3.43 20.90
C GLU A 440 -18.45 -2.39 21.93
N VAL A 441 -19.50 -1.64 21.60
CA VAL A 441 -19.96 -0.47 22.37
C VAL A 441 -21.01 -0.85 23.41
N GLU A 442 -21.97 -1.71 23.05
CA GLU A 442 -23.15 -1.98 23.88
C GLU A 442 -23.28 -3.46 24.26
N GLN A 443 -23.14 -4.36 23.29
CA GLN A 443 -23.48 -5.77 23.49
C GLN A 443 -22.42 -6.52 24.29
N SER A 444 -21.14 -6.17 24.10
CA SER A 444 -20.01 -6.81 24.78
C SER A 444 -19.87 -6.35 26.24
N MET A 445 -20.26 -5.12 26.56
CA MET A 445 -20.10 -4.49 27.88
C MET A 445 -20.66 -5.31 29.03
N ILE A 446 -21.79 -5.98 28.79
CA ILE A 446 -22.42 -6.89 29.76
C ILE A 446 -21.47 -8.02 30.17
N SER A 447 -20.71 -8.60 29.23
CA SER A 447 -19.75 -9.68 29.53
C SER A 447 -18.69 -9.23 30.52
N TYR A 448 -18.31 -7.95 30.45
CA TYR A 448 -17.29 -7.32 31.30
C TYR A 448 -17.86 -6.67 32.57
N ASP A 449 -19.13 -6.96 32.88
CA ASP A 449 -19.85 -6.35 34.00
C ASP A 449 -19.82 -4.81 33.96
N LYS A 450 -20.07 -4.25 32.77
CA LYS A 450 -20.25 -2.82 32.57
C LYS A 450 -21.69 -2.53 32.18
N THR A 451 -22.33 -1.64 32.94
CA THR A 451 -23.77 -1.32 32.82
C THR A 451 -24.09 -0.34 31.70
N SER A 452 -23.08 0.29 31.11
CA SER A 452 -23.22 1.30 30.07
C SER A 452 -21.99 1.30 29.16
N PRO A 453 -22.11 1.78 27.91
CA PRO A 453 -20.96 2.17 27.10
C PRO A 453 -20.08 3.19 27.81
N LEU A 454 -18.84 3.33 27.33
CA LEU A 454 -17.93 4.39 27.73
C LEU A 454 -18.49 5.77 27.36
N ALA A 455 -18.22 6.78 28.18
CA ALA A 455 -18.58 8.16 27.83
C ALA A 455 -17.65 8.70 26.73
N PRO A 456 -18.10 9.61 25.85
CA PRO A 456 -17.29 10.10 24.73
C PRO A 456 -15.90 10.66 25.13
N GLU A 457 -15.79 11.26 26.31
CA GLU A 457 -14.55 11.85 26.81
C GLU A 457 -13.47 10.82 27.20
N THR A 458 -13.78 9.52 27.28
CA THR A 458 -12.80 8.49 27.65
C THR A 458 -11.64 8.40 26.66
N GLU A 459 -11.89 8.69 25.39
CA GLU A 459 -10.87 8.67 24.34
C GLU A 459 -9.75 9.68 24.63
N ASP A 460 -10.12 10.94 24.85
CA ASP A 460 -9.18 12.02 25.15
C ASP A 460 -8.48 11.82 26.50
N LEU A 461 -9.17 11.25 27.49
CA LEU A 461 -8.57 10.93 28.79
C LEU A 461 -7.42 9.92 28.66
N ILE A 462 -7.57 8.91 27.80
CA ILE A 462 -6.54 7.90 27.56
C ILE A 462 -5.38 8.51 26.76
N VAL A 463 -5.67 9.17 25.63
CA VAL A 463 -4.64 9.77 24.77
C VAL A 463 -3.85 10.85 25.53
N GLY A 464 -4.53 11.68 26.32
CA GLY A 464 -3.88 12.68 27.18
C GLY A 464 -2.97 12.07 28.24
N ALA A 465 -3.36 10.95 28.85
CA ALA A 465 -2.49 10.22 29.78
C ALA A 465 -1.26 9.62 29.06
N VAL A 466 -1.42 9.10 27.85
CA VAL A 466 -0.29 8.61 27.03
C VAL A 466 0.68 9.74 26.70
N ALA A 467 0.18 10.91 26.29
CA ALA A 467 1.00 12.07 25.96
C ALA A 467 1.86 12.53 27.15
N GLU A 468 1.24 12.69 28.33
CA GLU A 468 1.92 13.07 29.56
C GLU A 468 3.02 12.07 29.93
N LEU A 469 2.70 10.78 29.94
CA LEU A 469 3.65 9.73 30.31
C LEU A 469 4.84 9.68 29.33
N SER A 470 4.58 9.87 28.04
CA SER A 470 5.59 9.83 26.98
C SER A 470 6.58 11.01 27.03
N GLY A 471 6.34 12.04 27.85
CA GLY A 471 7.24 13.18 28.03
C GLY A 471 7.16 14.19 26.89
N GLY A 472 5.99 14.36 26.31
CA GLY A 472 5.61 15.57 25.58
C GLY A 472 4.60 16.30 26.44
N GLU A 473 4.53 17.63 26.34
CA GLU A 473 3.17 18.19 26.33
C GLU A 473 2.45 17.45 25.19
N PRO A 474 1.17 17.05 25.32
CA PRO A 474 0.40 16.78 24.12
C PRO A 474 0.75 17.92 23.18
N ASN A 475 1.11 17.63 21.92
CA ASN A 475 0.88 18.65 20.91
C ASN A 475 -0.55 19.05 21.23
N THR A 476 -0.73 20.29 21.75
CA THR A 476 -2.05 20.83 22.00
C THR A 476 -2.76 20.40 20.74
N PRO A 477 -3.84 19.60 20.80
CA PRO A 477 -4.64 19.45 19.62
C PRO A 477 -4.75 20.89 19.21
N GLN A 478 -4.27 21.21 18.01
CA GLN A 478 -5.05 22.17 17.33
C GLN A 478 -6.44 21.47 17.32
N THR A 479 -7.26 21.75 18.33
CA THR A 479 -8.29 22.75 18.11
C THR A 479 -7.66 23.79 17.20
N ILE A 480 -7.52 23.41 15.93
CA ILE A 480 -8.06 24.18 14.86
C ILE A 480 -9.43 24.39 15.49
N PRO A 481 -9.78 25.61 15.93
CA PRO A 481 -11.20 25.95 15.91
C PRO A 481 -11.80 25.42 14.57
N PRO A 482 -13.05 25.67 14.23
CA PRO A 482 -13.24 26.06 12.84
C PRO A 482 -12.25 27.25 12.64
N ARG A 483 -10.98 27.00 12.25
CA ARG A 483 -10.15 28.04 11.67
C ARG A 483 -10.98 28.46 10.47
N PRO A 484 -11.15 29.78 10.29
CA PRO A 484 -12.00 30.29 9.25
C PRO A 484 -11.70 29.52 7.98
N LEU A 485 -12.76 29.12 7.26
CA LEU A 485 -12.65 28.47 5.97
C LEU A 485 -11.48 29.13 5.22
N PRO A 486 -10.58 28.34 4.61
CA PRO A 486 -9.48 28.89 3.82
C PRO A 486 -10.06 29.95 2.90
N ASN A 487 -9.39 31.10 2.79
CA ASN A 487 -9.86 32.30 2.08
C ASN A 487 -11.07 31.98 1.18
N ASP A 488 -12.27 32.20 1.71
CA ASP A 488 -13.53 31.73 1.10
C ASP A 488 -13.84 32.45 -0.22
N GLN A 489 -12.96 33.39 -0.59
CA GLN A 489 -12.99 34.11 -1.84
C GLN A 489 -12.08 33.39 -2.87
N PRO A 490 -12.64 32.96 -4.01
CA PRO A 490 -11.82 32.54 -5.13
C PRO A 490 -10.93 33.70 -5.61
N LEU A 491 -9.71 33.38 -6.01
CA LEU A 491 -8.80 34.31 -6.69
C LEU A 491 -9.20 34.45 -8.16
N SER A 492 -8.92 35.59 -8.78
CA SER A 492 -8.98 35.72 -10.26
C SER A 492 -7.93 34.82 -10.93
N PRO A 493 -8.08 34.49 -12.23
CA PRO A 493 -7.07 33.72 -12.97
C PRO A 493 -5.66 34.30 -12.88
N GLU A 494 -5.52 35.62 -12.95
CA GLU A 494 -4.22 36.30 -12.85
C GLU A 494 -3.62 36.21 -11.43
N GLN A 495 -4.45 36.30 -10.39
CA GLN A 495 -4.02 36.12 -9.00
C GLN A 495 -3.66 34.66 -8.70
N GLY A 496 -4.43 33.71 -9.22
CA GLY A 496 -4.11 32.28 -9.11
C GLY A 496 -2.86 31.90 -9.89
N LEU A 497 -2.61 32.50 -11.05
CA LEU A 497 -1.33 32.33 -11.74
C LEU A 497 -0.16 32.84 -10.88
N ALA A 498 -0.34 33.98 -10.19
CA ALA A 498 0.68 34.55 -9.30
C ALA A 498 0.90 33.75 -8.01
N SER A 499 -0.02 32.85 -7.63
CA SER A 499 0.16 31.95 -6.48
C SER A 499 0.95 30.68 -6.81
N MET A 500 1.21 30.41 -8.11
CA MET A 500 1.91 29.21 -8.57
C MET A 500 3.42 29.34 -8.44
N HIS A 501 4.04 28.28 -7.94
CA HIS A 501 5.47 28.17 -7.76
C HIS A 501 5.99 26.93 -8.50
N VAL A 502 7.10 27.12 -9.21
CA VAL A 502 7.87 26.07 -9.90
C VAL A 502 9.36 26.29 -9.63
N PRO A 503 10.22 25.25 -9.75
CA PRO A 503 11.66 25.39 -9.57
C PRO A 503 12.28 26.46 -10.48
N ALA A 504 13.42 26.99 -10.06
CA ALA A 504 14.19 27.94 -10.85
C ALA A 504 14.52 27.35 -12.24
N GLY A 505 14.35 28.17 -13.28
CA GLY A 505 14.51 27.74 -14.68
C GLY A 505 13.19 27.41 -15.38
N PHE A 506 12.07 27.39 -14.67
CA PHE A 506 10.73 27.22 -15.23
C PHE A 506 9.85 28.45 -14.98
N LYS A 507 8.76 28.56 -15.73
CA LYS A 507 7.65 29.49 -15.47
C LYS A 507 6.32 28.81 -15.78
N VAL A 508 5.28 29.25 -15.10
CA VAL A 508 3.90 28.83 -15.36
C VAL A 508 3.24 29.86 -16.26
N GLU A 509 2.49 29.40 -17.26
CA GLU A 509 1.66 30.23 -18.11
C GLU A 509 0.21 29.75 -18.04
N LEU A 510 -0.74 30.69 -18.10
CA LEU A 510 -2.16 30.40 -18.15
C LEU A 510 -2.59 30.18 -19.61
N ALA A 511 -2.98 28.95 -19.95
CA ALA A 511 -3.41 28.59 -21.30
C ALA A 511 -4.92 28.81 -21.50
N ALA A 512 -5.74 28.52 -20.49
CA ALA A 512 -7.18 28.82 -20.50
C ALA A 512 -7.70 28.96 -19.07
N ALA A 513 -8.76 29.74 -18.88
CA ALA A 513 -9.45 29.89 -17.60
C ALA A 513 -10.96 30.07 -17.81
N GLU A 514 -11.74 30.05 -16.74
CA GLU A 514 -13.14 30.45 -16.76
C GLU A 514 -13.37 31.80 -17.49
N PRO A 515 -14.43 31.95 -18.30
CA PRO A 515 -15.48 30.96 -18.62
C PRO A 515 -15.16 30.03 -19.80
N LEU A 516 -13.96 30.13 -20.41
CA LEU A 516 -13.58 29.29 -21.55
C LEU A 516 -13.52 27.81 -21.18
N VAL A 517 -13.11 27.51 -19.94
CA VAL A 517 -13.08 26.17 -19.38
C VAL A 517 -13.61 26.17 -17.93
N MET A 518 -14.31 25.11 -17.54
CA MET A 518 -14.83 24.90 -16.18
C MET A 518 -14.65 23.43 -15.78
N ASP A 519 -14.16 23.15 -14.57
CA ASP A 519 -13.89 21.78 -14.08
C ASP A 519 -13.17 20.84 -15.09
N PRO A 520 -12.04 21.27 -15.71
CA PRO A 520 -11.33 20.41 -16.64
C PRO A 520 -10.71 19.21 -15.91
N VAL A 521 -10.98 18.01 -16.43
CA VAL A 521 -10.44 16.75 -15.87
C VAL A 521 -9.59 15.95 -16.86
N SER A 522 -9.69 16.24 -18.16
CA SER A 522 -8.93 15.56 -19.21
C SER A 522 -8.74 16.45 -20.43
N LEU A 523 -7.57 16.33 -21.06
CA LEU A 523 -7.10 17.15 -22.19
C LEU A 523 -6.58 16.25 -23.31
N ASP A 524 -6.89 16.57 -24.57
CA ASP A 524 -6.27 15.95 -25.75
C ASP A 524 -6.23 16.93 -26.94
N TRP A 525 -5.32 16.72 -27.89
CA TRP A 525 -5.11 17.65 -29.02
C TRP A 525 -5.56 17.05 -30.34
N GLY A 526 -6.30 17.85 -31.12
CA GLY A 526 -6.69 17.50 -32.47
C GLY A 526 -5.55 17.66 -33.47
N PRO A 527 -5.63 16.98 -34.64
CA PRO A 527 -4.64 17.14 -35.71
C PRO A 527 -4.62 18.55 -36.31
N ASP A 528 -5.68 19.32 -36.08
CA ASP A 528 -5.82 20.73 -36.44
C ASP A 528 -5.26 21.71 -35.40
N GLY A 529 -4.71 21.21 -34.29
CA GLY A 529 -4.14 22.00 -33.20
C GLY A 529 -5.14 22.46 -32.15
N ARG A 530 -6.44 22.14 -32.28
CA ARG A 530 -7.44 22.49 -31.26
C ARG A 530 -7.31 21.62 -30.01
N LEU A 531 -7.62 22.19 -28.86
CA LEU A 531 -7.58 21.50 -27.56
C LEU A 531 -8.98 21.00 -27.20
N TRP A 532 -9.09 19.70 -26.95
CA TRP A 532 -10.32 19.05 -26.53
C TRP A 532 -10.29 18.83 -25.03
N VAL A 533 -11.36 19.22 -24.35
CA VAL A 533 -11.44 19.24 -22.89
C VAL A 533 -12.69 18.50 -22.42
N ALA A 534 -12.51 17.51 -21.54
CA ALA A 534 -13.61 16.95 -20.77
C ALA A 534 -13.82 17.81 -19.51
N GLU A 535 -15.03 18.32 -19.34
CA GLU A 535 -15.43 19.12 -18.20
C GLU A 535 -16.42 18.34 -17.32
N MET A 536 -16.07 18.15 -16.05
CA MET A 536 -16.87 17.42 -15.06
C MET A 536 -17.70 18.37 -14.19
N ARG A 537 -18.48 19.25 -14.81
CA ARG A 537 -19.26 20.30 -14.11
C ARG A 537 -20.35 19.74 -13.18
N ASP A 538 -20.77 18.51 -13.40
CA ASP A 538 -21.69 17.79 -12.52
C ASP A 538 -21.02 17.22 -11.27
N TYR A 539 -19.71 17.38 -11.06
CA TYR A 539 -19.04 17.01 -9.82
C TYR A 539 -19.52 17.86 -8.61
N PRO A 540 -19.72 17.28 -7.40
CA PRO A 540 -19.65 15.84 -7.09
C PRO A 540 -20.99 15.09 -7.25
N ASN A 541 -22.14 15.79 -7.25
CA ASN A 541 -23.46 15.19 -7.06
C ASN A 541 -24.51 15.56 -8.13
N GLY A 542 -24.14 15.96 -9.34
CA GLY A 542 -25.07 16.40 -10.38
C GLY A 542 -25.18 17.93 -10.43
N PHE A 543 -25.70 18.44 -11.55
CA PHE A 543 -25.65 19.88 -11.87
C PHE A 543 -26.53 20.76 -10.96
N THR A 544 -27.72 20.29 -10.58
CA THR A 544 -28.71 21.05 -9.76
C THR A 544 -29.02 20.41 -8.41
N TRP A 545 -28.21 19.43 -7.99
CA TRP A 545 -28.48 18.66 -6.78
C TRP A 545 -28.41 19.52 -5.52
N ASN A 546 -29.55 19.62 -4.83
CA ASN A 546 -29.76 20.39 -3.61
C ASN A 546 -29.96 19.50 -2.36
N GLY A 547 -29.62 18.21 -2.46
CA GLY A 547 -29.87 17.22 -1.42
C GLY A 547 -31.14 16.38 -1.60
N ALA A 548 -31.98 16.64 -2.62
CA ALA A 548 -33.17 15.85 -2.93
C ALA A 548 -33.11 15.23 -4.34
N GLY A 549 -33.39 13.93 -4.46
CA GLY A 549 -33.37 13.19 -5.74
C GLY A 549 -32.10 12.35 -5.96
N ASP A 550 -32.09 11.55 -7.03
CA ASP A 550 -30.91 10.77 -7.45
C ASP A 550 -29.93 11.70 -8.19
N PRO A 551 -28.71 11.94 -7.66
CA PRO A 551 -27.69 12.76 -8.32
C PRO A 551 -27.26 12.24 -9.70
N LEU A 552 -27.62 11.00 -10.05
CA LEU A 552 -27.44 10.43 -11.38
C LEU A 552 -28.50 10.86 -12.41
N ASN A 553 -29.54 11.62 -12.03
CA ASN A 553 -30.59 12.07 -12.96
C ASN A 553 -30.34 13.46 -13.56
N GLU A 554 -29.29 14.18 -13.15
CA GLU A 554 -29.04 15.57 -13.55
C GLU A 554 -27.62 15.74 -14.13
N PRO A 555 -27.38 15.28 -15.38
CA PRO A 555 -26.08 15.42 -16.03
C PRO A 555 -25.74 16.88 -16.30
N GLY A 556 -24.47 17.22 -16.22
CA GLY A 556 -23.97 18.56 -16.53
C GLY A 556 -22.56 18.59 -17.09
N GLY A 557 -21.90 17.43 -17.17
CA GLY A 557 -20.61 17.30 -17.82
C GLY A 557 -20.72 17.50 -19.33
N ARG A 558 -19.61 17.89 -19.96
CA ARG A 558 -19.56 18.18 -21.39
C ARG A 558 -18.16 18.02 -21.97
N ILE A 559 -18.10 18.01 -23.31
CA ILE A 559 -16.86 18.12 -24.07
C ILE A 559 -16.82 19.49 -24.75
N LYS A 560 -15.70 20.19 -24.58
CA LYS A 560 -15.41 21.47 -25.23
C LYS A 560 -14.24 21.36 -26.19
N VAL A 561 -14.24 22.23 -27.19
CA VAL A 561 -13.14 22.47 -28.10
C VAL A 561 -12.67 23.90 -27.94
N LEU A 562 -11.39 24.07 -27.63
CA LEU A 562 -10.75 25.36 -27.45
C LEU A 562 -9.85 25.64 -28.67
N THR A 563 -9.88 26.89 -29.15
CA THR A 563 -9.03 27.40 -30.22
C THR A 563 -8.22 28.60 -29.74
N ASP A 564 -6.92 28.58 -30.04
CA ASP A 564 -6.00 29.71 -29.94
C ASP A 564 -5.97 30.36 -31.33
N THR A 565 -6.56 31.56 -31.47
CA THR A 565 -6.78 32.16 -32.79
C THR A 565 -5.60 33.00 -33.28
N ASP A 566 -4.67 33.38 -32.40
CA ASP A 566 -3.50 34.17 -32.74
C ASP A 566 -2.16 33.41 -32.59
N GLY A 567 -2.19 32.22 -31.98
CA GLY A 567 -1.06 31.31 -31.87
C GLY A 567 -0.07 31.70 -30.77
N ASP A 568 -0.48 32.48 -29.76
CA ASP A 568 0.35 32.87 -28.63
C ASP A 568 0.43 31.80 -27.52
N GLY A 569 -0.38 30.74 -27.65
CA GLY A 569 -0.49 29.63 -26.71
C GLY A 569 -1.49 29.84 -25.58
N ARG A 570 -2.26 30.93 -25.60
CA ARG A 570 -3.44 31.17 -24.76
C ARG A 570 -4.70 31.03 -25.61
N TYR A 571 -5.55 30.09 -25.24
CA TYR A 571 -6.82 29.88 -25.91
C TYR A 571 -7.78 31.04 -25.64
N ASP A 572 -8.44 31.52 -26.69
CA ASP A 572 -9.32 32.69 -26.66
C ASP A 572 -10.77 32.39 -27.09
N LYS A 573 -11.00 31.23 -27.73
CA LYS A 573 -12.29 30.77 -28.20
C LYS A 573 -12.60 29.37 -27.66
N ALA A 574 -13.84 29.16 -27.22
CA ALA A 574 -14.33 27.86 -26.77
C ALA A 574 -15.72 27.54 -27.34
N GLU A 575 -15.91 26.30 -27.79
CA GLU A 575 -17.15 25.79 -28.36
C GLU A 575 -17.57 24.52 -27.61
N VAL A 576 -18.87 24.38 -27.31
CA VAL A 576 -19.41 23.15 -26.71
C VAL A 576 -19.71 22.16 -27.82
N PHE A 577 -18.97 21.06 -27.83
CA PHE A 577 -19.10 20.01 -28.84
C PHE A 577 -20.18 18.99 -28.47
N LEU A 578 -20.22 18.58 -27.20
CA LEU A 578 -21.20 17.64 -26.67
C LEU A 578 -21.56 18.02 -25.24
N ASP A 579 -22.84 18.07 -24.90
CA ASP A 579 -23.36 18.51 -23.60
C ASP A 579 -24.26 17.46 -22.94
N GLY A 580 -24.57 17.63 -21.66
CA GLY A 580 -25.49 16.75 -20.93
C GLY A 580 -24.92 15.35 -20.65
N LEU A 581 -23.61 15.24 -20.44
CA LEU A 581 -22.92 14.00 -20.09
C LEU A 581 -22.90 13.79 -18.58
N HIS A 582 -22.92 12.52 -18.16
CA HIS A 582 -22.75 12.13 -16.76
C HIS A 582 -21.27 11.93 -16.43
N TYR A 583 -20.68 12.88 -15.72
CA TYR A 583 -19.31 12.82 -15.18
C TYR A 583 -18.27 12.30 -16.20
N PRO A 584 -18.10 12.97 -17.36
CA PRO A 584 -17.12 12.56 -18.34
C PRO A 584 -15.72 12.61 -17.71
N SER A 585 -15.01 11.49 -17.74
CA SER A 585 -13.74 11.31 -17.03
C SER A 585 -12.53 11.39 -17.96
N SER A 586 -12.71 11.21 -19.27
CA SER A 586 -11.64 11.37 -20.26
C SER A 586 -12.18 11.68 -21.65
N VAL A 587 -11.39 12.43 -22.41
CA VAL A 587 -11.59 12.68 -23.85
C VAL A 587 -10.34 12.25 -24.61
N LYS A 588 -10.54 11.60 -25.76
CA LYS A 588 -9.48 11.33 -26.72
C LYS A 588 -9.93 11.71 -28.11
N VAL A 589 -9.16 12.52 -28.82
CA VAL A 589 -9.41 12.77 -30.24
C VAL A 589 -9.19 11.49 -31.02
N TRP A 590 -10.17 11.14 -31.84
CA TRP A 590 -10.16 9.91 -32.61
C TRP A 590 -10.73 10.16 -34.01
N ASN A 591 -9.86 10.08 -35.02
CA ASN A 591 -10.20 10.29 -36.42
C ASN A 591 -10.94 11.63 -36.66
N ARG A 592 -12.25 11.60 -36.95
CA ARG A 592 -13.07 12.79 -37.22
C ARG A 592 -13.81 13.33 -35.99
N GLY A 593 -13.69 12.66 -34.85
CA GLY A 593 -14.44 12.97 -33.63
C GLY A 593 -13.64 12.68 -32.37
N VAL A 594 -14.33 12.22 -31.33
CA VAL A 594 -13.75 11.89 -30.03
C VAL A 594 -14.28 10.59 -29.46
N LEU A 595 -13.43 9.91 -28.70
CA LEU A 595 -13.83 8.88 -27.75
C LEU A 595 -13.93 9.50 -26.36
N VAL A 596 -15.02 9.18 -25.66
CA VAL A 596 -15.32 9.72 -24.34
C VAL A 596 -15.61 8.59 -23.38
N THR A 597 -14.99 8.63 -22.21
CA THR A 597 -15.36 7.77 -21.08
C THR A 597 -16.36 8.52 -20.20
N ALA A 598 -17.57 7.97 -20.07
CA ALA A 598 -18.60 8.47 -19.17
C ALA A 598 -19.44 7.28 -18.70
N ALA A 599 -19.10 6.74 -17.52
CA ALA A 599 -19.74 5.53 -17.02
C ALA A 599 -21.28 5.64 -17.05
N PRO A 600 -21.99 4.64 -17.62
CA PRO A 600 -21.56 3.26 -17.79
C PRO A 600 -21.00 2.94 -19.18
N GLU A 601 -20.60 3.94 -19.98
CA GLU A 601 -20.25 3.79 -21.38
C GLU A 601 -18.85 4.34 -21.72
N ILE A 602 -18.26 3.75 -22.77
CA ILE A 602 -17.28 4.41 -23.63
C ILE A 602 -17.94 4.55 -25.01
N PHE A 603 -18.01 5.77 -25.52
CA PHE A 603 -18.71 6.07 -26.77
C PHE A 603 -17.88 6.96 -27.68
N TYR A 604 -18.16 6.87 -28.98
CA TYR A 604 -17.64 7.74 -30.02
C TYR A 604 -18.66 8.85 -30.31
N ALA A 605 -18.17 10.07 -30.54
CA ALA A 605 -18.99 11.20 -30.96
C ALA A 605 -18.29 11.97 -32.09
N GLU A 606 -19.04 12.38 -33.11
CA GLU A 606 -18.54 13.04 -34.31
C GLU A 606 -19.49 14.17 -34.72
N ASP A 607 -18.92 15.24 -35.27
CA ASP A 607 -19.61 16.28 -36.02
C ASP A 607 -19.50 15.94 -37.53
N THR A 608 -20.61 15.50 -38.11
CA THR A 608 -20.66 15.01 -39.49
C THR A 608 -21.06 16.08 -40.51
N ASP A 609 -21.59 17.22 -40.07
CA ASP A 609 -22.04 18.33 -40.93
C ASP A 609 -21.18 19.60 -40.84
N GLY A 610 -20.26 19.65 -39.87
CA GLY A 610 -19.25 20.70 -39.69
C GLY A 610 -19.74 21.92 -38.92
N ASP A 611 -20.86 21.83 -38.17
CA ASP A 611 -21.39 22.96 -37.39
C ASP A 611 -20.68 23.18 -36.04
N GLY A 612 -19.73 22.32 -35.70
CA GLY A 612 -18.96 22.35 -34.45
C GLY A 612 -19.57 21.55 -33.31
N LYS A 613 -20.66 20.81 -33.52
CA LYS A 613 -21.35 19.99 -32.52
C LYS A 613 -21.49 18.55 -32.97
N ALA A 614 -21.46 17.63 -32.02
CA ALA A 614 -21.69 16.23 -32.32
C ALA A 614 -23.17 15.98 -32.67
N ASP A 615 -23.42 15.52 -33.90
CA ASP A 615 -24.70 15.01 -34.37
C ASP A 615 -24.73 13.46 -34.42
N LEU A 616 -23.56 12.82 -34.40
CA LEU A 616 -23.41 11.37 -34.26
C LEU A 616 -22.90 11.01 -32.86
N ARG A 617 -23.54 10.02 -32.23
CA ARG A 617 -23.06 9.37 -30.99
C ARG A 617 -23.28 7.86 -31.06
N GLU A 618 -22.21 7.09 -30.93
CA GLU A 618 -22.23 5.62 -30.95
C GLU A 618 -21.63 5.05 -29.66
N THR A 619 -22.42 4.32 -28.87
CA THR A 619 -21.89 3.57 -27.72
C THR A 619 -21.07 2.38 -28.23
N TRP A 620 -19.76 2.37 -27.96
CA TRP A 620 -18.88 1.26 -28.37
C TRP A 620 -18.79 0.18 -27.29
N PHE A 621 -18.74 0.59 -26.04
CA PHE A 621 -18.63 -0.30 -24.88
C PHE A 621 -19.57 0.17 -23.78
N SER A 622 -20.25 -0.76 -23.12
CA SER A 622 -21.16 -0.48 -22.01
C SER A 622 -20.98 -1.47 -20.86
N GLY A 623 -21.48 -1.13 -19.67
CA GLY A 623 -21.43 -2.00 -18.48
C GLY A 623 -20.36 -1.61 -17.45
N PHE A 624 -19.72 -0.45 -17.61
CA PHE A 624 -18.82 0.11 -16.61
C PHE A 624 -19.59 0.54 -15.36
N ALA A 625 -19.01 0.31 -14.17
CA ALA A 625 -19.65 0.70 -12.93
C ALA A 625 -19.81 2.22 -12.80
N ARG A 626 -20.99 2.65 -12.33
CA ARG A 626 -21.27 4.04 -11.90
C ARG A 626 -20.84 4.25 -10.45
N SER A 627 -19.60 3.90 -10.14
CA SER A 627 -18.97 4.13 -8.84
C SER A 627 -18.84 5.64 -8.55
N ASN A 628 -18.34 5.97 -7.36
CA ASN A 628 -17.90 7.33 -7.02
C ASN A 628 -17.00 7.88 -8.16
N GLN A 629 -17.09 9.18 -8.45
CA GLN A 629 -16.50 9.82 -9.64
C GLN A 629 -14.99 9.63 -9.77
N GLN A 630 -14.24 9.51 -8.65
CA GLN A 630 -12.80 9.21 -8.68
C GLN A 630 -12.49 7.75 -9.07
N HIS A 631 -13.49 6.86 -9.00
CA HIS A 631 -13.37 5.42 -9.22
C HIS A 631 -14.01 4.94 -10.55
N ARG A 632 -14.28 5.86 -11.47
CA ARG A 632 -14.90 5.54 -12.75
C ARG A 632 -13.83 5.23 -13.78
N VAL A 633 -14.22 4.45 -14.80
CA VAL A 633 -13.40 4.21 -15.98
C VAL A 633 -12.84 5.53 -16.52
N ASN A 634 -11.55 5.59 -16.78
CA ASN A 634 -10.85 6.79 -17.19
C ASN A 634 -9.57 6.44 -17.97
N SER A 635 -8.89 7.47 -18.47
CA SER A 635 -7.69 7.37 -19.30
C SER A 635 -7.96 6.68 -20.64
N LEU A 636 -7.69 7.37 -21.75
CA LEU A 636 -7.71 6.79 -23.09
C LEU A 636 -6.30 6.97 -23.69
N ALA A 637 -5.37 6.10 -23.31
CA ALA A 637 -3.96 6.24 -23.66
C ALA A 637 -3.59 5.40 -24.89
N TRP A 638 -2.95 6.02 -25.89
CA TRP A 638 -2.52 5.33 -27.11
C TRP A 638 -1.30 4.43 -26.87
N GLY A 639 -1.44 3.14 -27.15
CA GLY A 639 -0.40 2.13 -27.03
C GLY A 639 0.41 1.94 -28.32
N LEU A 640 1.64 1.42 -28.17
CA LEU A 640 2.49 1.00 -29.30
C LEU A 640 1.99 -0.29 -29.97
N ASP A 641 1.02 -0.96 -29.36
CA ASP A 641 0.29 -2.09 -29.91
C ASP A 641 -0.91 -1.67 -30.78
N ASN A 642 -1.08 -0.36 -31.03
CA ASN A 642 -2.20 0.24 -31.77
C ASN A 642 -3.56 0.15 -31.04
N TRP A 643 -3.54 -0.13 -29.74
CA TRP A 643 -4.72 -0.22 -28.90
C TRP A 643 -4.78 0.96 -27.92
N LEU A 644 -5.96 1.23 -27.39
CA LEU A 644 -6.15 2.19 -26.30
C LEU A 644 -6.13 1.47 -24.97
N HIS A 645 -5.29 1.92 -24.05
CA HIS A 645 -5.21 1.40 -22.68
C HIS A 645 -6.01 2.30 -21.76
N VAL A 646 -6.78 1.67 -20.87
CA VAL A 646 -7.82 2.32 -20.08
C VAL A 646 -7.71 1.85 -18.63
N ALA A 647 -7.80 2.79 -17.70
CA ALA A 647 -7.92 2.50 -16.27
C ALA A 647 -9.38 2.20 -15.94
N ASN A 648 -9.63 1.12 -15.21
CA ASN A 648 -10.98 0.75 -14.80
C ASN A 648 -11.51 1.65 -13.67
N GLY A 649 -10.62 2.21 -12.84
CA GLY A 649 -10.99 3.07 -11.72
C GLY A 649 -11.39 2.32 -10.45
N ASP A 650 -11.12 1.03 -10.32
CA ASP A 650 -11.61 0.15 -9.23
C ASP A 650 -13.11 -0.15 -9.23
N GLY A 651 -13.90 0.47 -10.11
CA GLY A 651 -15.35 0.27 -10.17
C GLY A 651 -15.76 -1.14 -10.62
N GLY A 652 -14.95 -1.80 -11.46
CA GLY A 652 -15.31 -3.08 -12.06
C GLY A 652 -16.37 -2.92 -13.15
N GLY A 653 -16.89 -4.05 -13.62
CA GLY A 653 -17.93 -4.06 -14.65
C GLY A 653 -17.95 -5.35 -15.43
N LEU A 654 -19.08 -5.61 -16.07
CA LEU A 654 -19.22 -6.69 -17.05
C LEU A 654 -19.47 -6.02 -18.40
N ILE A 655 -18.41 -5.89 -19.19
CA ILE A 655 -18.38 -5.03 -20.36
C ILE A 655 -18.92 -5.76 -21.57
N GLU A 656 -19.85 -5.11 -22.25
CA GLU A 656 -20.42 -5.55 -23.52
C GLU A 656 -19.92 -4.61 -24.62
N SER A 657 -19.26 -5.19 -25.62
CA SER A 657 -18.91 -4.49 -26.87
C SER A 657 -20.10 -4.59 -27.82
N GLU A 658 -20.45 -3.49 -28.47
CA GLU A 658 -21.54 -3.44 -29.46
C GLU A 658 -21.33 -4.46 -30.62
N LYS A 659 -20.07 -4.77 -30.95
CA LYS A 659 -19.70 -5.74 -32.01
C LYS A 659 -19.35 -7.13 -31.48
N GLY A 660 -19.17 -7.29 -30.17
CA GLY A 660 -18.81 -8.55 -29.53
C GLY A 660 -20.04 -9.37 -29.15
N ARG A 661 -19.92 -10.71 -29.19
CA ARG A 661 -20.98 -11.61 -28.67
C ARG A 661 -20.79 -11.96 -27.19
N ASP A 662 -19.57 -11.79 -26.66
CA ASP A 662 -19.21 -12.20 -25.31
C ASP A 662 -18.99 -10.99 -24.39
N LYS A 663 -19.40 -11.12 -23.13
CA LYS A 663 -19.18 -10.11 -22.09
C LYS A 663 -17.84 -10.34 -21.40
N VAL A 664 -17.09 -9.26 -21.17
CA VAL A 664 -15.78 -9.30 -20.51
C VAL A 664 -15.89 -8.77 -19.09
N ASP A 665 -15.60 -9.62 -18.10
CA ASP A 665 -15.55 -9.22 -16.70
C ASP A 665 -14.20 -8.55 -16.40
N ILE A 666 -14.24 -7.28 -16.01
CA ILE A 666 -13.05 -6.49 -15.71
C ILE A 666 -12.87 -6.26 -14.21
N ARG A 667 -13.60 -6.98 -13.33
CA ARG A 667 -13.42 -6.84 -11.88
C ARG A 667 -11.99 -7.18 -11.45
N GLY A 668 -11.29 -6.21 -10.89
CA GLY A 668 -9.88 -6.35 -10.47
C GLY A 668 -8.87 -6.23 -11.60
N PHE A 669 -9.29 -5.83 -12.80
CA PHE A 669 -8.45 -5.64 -13.98
C PHE A 669 -8.63 -4.22 -14.54
N ASP A 670 -7.57 -3.70 -15.15
CA ASP A 670 -7.67 -2.62 -16.14
C ASP A 670 -8.02 -3.25 -17.50
N LEU A 671 -8.03 -2.47 -18.57
CA LEU A 671 -8.40 -2.98 -19.89
C LEU A 671 -7.67 -2.25 -21.02
N ARG A 672 -7.63 -2.89 -22.18
CA ARG A 672 -7.38 -2.22 -23.45
C ARG A 672 -8.50 -2.49 -24.43
N ILE A 673 -8.72 -1.53 -25.33
CA ILE A 673 -9.70 -1.61 -26.40
C ILE A 673 -9.01 -1.37 -27.74
N ASP A 674 -9.37 -2.17 -28.74
CA ASP A 674 -9.01 -1.90 -30.13
C ASP A 674 -10.03 -0.93 -30.71
N PRO A 675 -9.67 0.32 -30.98
CA PRO A 675 -10.62 1.29 -31.48
C PRO A 675 -11.04 1.06 -32.95
N PHE A 676 -10.37 0.17 -33.69
CA PHE A 676 -10.74 -0.18 -35.07
C PHE A 676 -11.73 -1.35 -35.12
N SER A 677 -11.41 -2.46 -34.44
CA SER A 677 -12.28 -3.65 -34.40
C SER A 677 -13.40 -3.55 -33.34
N ARG A 678 -13.23 -2.66 -32.35
CA ARG A 678 -14.06 -2.57 -31.13
C ARG A 678 -13.95 -3.81 -30.23
N GLU A 679 -12.80 -4.51 -30.30
CA GLU A 679 -12.46 -5.56 -29.35
C GLU A 679 -12.01 -4.98 -28.00
N ILE A 680 -12.17 -5.78 -26.94
CA ILE A 680 -11.78 -5.43 -25.58
C ILE A 680 -11.04 -6.61 -24.95
N GLN A 681 -9.97 -6.31 -24.22
CA GLN A 681 -9.20 -7.30 -23.49
C GLN A 681 -8.87 -6.81 -22.07
N PRO A 682 -9.02 -7.67 -21.04
CA PRO A 682 -8.59 -7.34 -19.70
C PRO A 682 -7.06 -7.22 -19.65
N LEU A 683 -6.57 -6.29 -18.83
CA LEU A 683 -5.16 -6.10 -18.54
C LEU A 683 -4.91 -6.24 -17.04
N LEU A 684 -3.74 -6.79 -16.70
CA LEU A 684 -3.27 -6.75 -15.31
C LEU A 684 -3.12 -5.29 -14.86
N GLY A 685 -3.78 -4.98 -13.75
CA GLY A 685 -3.75 -3.68 -13.13
C GLY A 685 -5.05 -3.36 -12.44
N ARG A 686 -4.96 -2.42 -11.51
CA ARG A 686 -6.09 -1.91 -10.75
C ARG A 686 -5.80 -0.43 -10.51
N THR A 687 -5.85 0.34 -11.60
CA THR A 687 -5.56 1.77 -11.59
C THR A 687 -6.81 2.54 -11.18
N GLN A 688 -6.69 3.44 -10.21
CA GLN A 688 -7.80 4.30 -9.81
C GLN A 688 -7.96 5.48 -10.78
N CYS A 689 -6.87 6.21 -11.06
CA CYS A 689 -6.92 7.39 -11.92
C CYS A 689 -5.62 7.56 -12.73
N GLY A 690 -5.70 7.42 -14.05
CA GLY A 690 -4.54 7.65 -14.93
C GLY A 690 -3.70 6.39 -15.18
N ARG A 691 -3.85 5.77 -16.35
CA ARG A 691 -2.95 4.71 -16.85
C ARG A 691 -2.20 5.20 -18.08
N TYR A 692 -0.91 5.47 -17.93
CA TYR A 692 -0.08 6.07 -18.98
C TYR A 692 1.26 5.34 -19.14
N ARG A 693 1.86 5.46 -20.32
CA ARG A 693 3.14 4.81 -20.65
C ARG A 693 4.28 5.78 -20.86
N ASN A 694 5.50 5.29 -20.73
CA ASN A 694 6.70 5.94 -21.26
C ASN A 694 6.85 5.70 -22.80
N ASP A 695 7.99 6.11 -23.35
CA ASP A 695 8.30 5.95 -24.78
C ASP A 695 8.59 4.50 -25.20
N TRP A 696 8.87 3.62 -24.24
CA TRP A 696 9.29 2.24 -24.49
C TRP A 696 8.18 1.22 -24.25
N GLY A 697 6.96 1.68 -23.94
CA GLY A 697 5.80 0.82 -23.74
C GLY A 697 5.67 0.25 -22.33
N ASP A 698 6.34 0.84 -21.35
CA ASP A 698 6.17 0.52 -19.93
C ASP A 698 5.00 1.32 -19.36
N TRP A 699 4.09 0.65 -18.66
CA TRP A 699 2.82 1.23 -18.21
C TRP A 699 2.81 1.50 -16.72
N PHE A 700 2.28 2.66 -16.34
CA PHE A 700 2.21 3.15 -14.97
C PHE A 700 0.78 3.51 -14.58
N GLY A 701 0.48 3.38 -13.29
CA GLY A 701 -0.78 3.81 -12.69
C GLY A 701 -0.58 4.26 -11.24
N CYS A 702 -1.67 4.65 -10.58
CA CYS A 702 -1.68 5.08 -9.19
C CYS A 702 -3.00 4.78 -8.49
N ASN A 703 -3.04 5.09 -7.19
CA ASN A 703 -4.26 5.35 -6.42
C ASN A 703 -4.03 6.50 -5.44
N ASN A 704 -5.08 6.88 -4.71
CA ASN A 704 -5.08 8.00 -3.77
C ASN A 704 -3.87 8.04 -2.83
N SER A 705 -3.40 6.89 -2.34
CA SER A 705 -2.29 6.82 -1.40
C SER A 705 -0.95 6.56 -2.08
N ASN A 706 -0.92 5.81 -3.19
CA ASN A 706 0.31 5.42 -3.84
C ASN A 706 0.45 6.14 -5.18
N PRO A 707 1.40 7.09 -5.29
CA PRO A 707 1.46 7.99 -6.43
C PRO A 707 1.91 7.32 -7.73
N LEU A 708 2.59 6.17 -7.67
CA LEU A 708 3.09 5.52 -8.87
C LEU A 708 3.40 4.04 -8.67
N TRP A 709 2.98 3.21 -9.60
CA TRP A 709 3.47 1.83 -9.76
C TRP A 709 3.65 1.47 -11.23
N HIS A 710 4.45 0.45 -11.50
CA HIS A 710 4.73 -0.09 -12.84
C HIS A 710 4.07 -1.47 -13.03
N TYR A 711 3.60 -1.75 -14.25
CA TYR A 711 2.99 -3.03 -14.65
C TYR A 711 3.94 -3.88 -15.51
N PRO A 712 4.82 -4.71 -14.90
CA PRO A 712 5.81 -5.49 -15.64
C PRO A 712 5.23 -6.71 -16.37
N LEU A 713 4.04 -7.19 -15.98
CA LEU A 713 3.51 -8.46 -16.46
C LEU A 713 2.44 -8.30 -17.56
N PRO A 714 2.67 -8.86 -18.76
CA PRO A 714 1.65 -8.96 -19.78
C PRO A 714 0.67 -10.11 -19.47
N TRP A 715 -0.62 -9.80 -19.39
CA TRP A 715 -1.68 -10.73 -19.00
C TRP A 715 -1.78 -11.96 -19.92
N ASP A 716 -1.70 -11.75 -21.23
CA ASP A 716 -1.77 -12.77 -22.28
C ASP A 716 -0.67 -13.82 -22.17
N ARG A 717 0.49 -13.46 -21.60
CA ARG A 717 1.62 -14.39 -21.41
C ARG A 717 1.43 -15.27 -20.18
N LEU A 718 0.99 -14.68 -19.07
CA LEU A 718 0.77 -15.44 -17.83
C LEU A 718 -0.38 -16.43 -17.94
N GLN A 719 -1.46 -16.10 -18.67
CA GLN A 719 -2.61 -16.98 -18.81
C GLN A 719 -2.33 -18.31 -19.52
N ARG A 720 -1.18 -18.45 -20.20
CA ARG A 720 -0.75 -19.70 -20.86
C ARG A 720 -0.58 -20.85 -19.88
N ASN A 721 -0.25 -20.55 -18.63
CA ASN A 721 -0.03 -21.55 -17.61
C ASN A 721 -0.80 -21.22 -16.32
N ALA A 722 -2.01 -21.76 -16.21
CA ALA A 722 -2.89 -21.58 -15.05
C ALA A 722 -2.34 -22.16 -13.74
N ASN A 723 -1.27 -22.99 -13.78
CA ASN A 723 -0.63 -23.55 -12.58
C ASN A 723 0.54 -22.70 -12.08
N LEU A 724 0.94 -21.66 -12.82
CA LEU A 724 2.01 -20.76 -12.41
C LEU A 724 1.52 -19.83 -11.31
N THR A 725 2.26 -19.78 -10.19
CA THR A 725 2.09 -18.71 -9.20
C THR A 725 2.90 -17.50 -9.67
N ALA A 726 2.22 -16.53 -10.27
CA ALA A 726 2.84 -15.29 -10.74
C ALA A 726 3.20 -14.36 -9.55
N PRO A 727 4.25 -13.52 -9.68
CA PRO A 727 4.50 -12.43 -8.75
C PRO A 727 3.36 -11.39 -8.81
N ARG A 728 3.40 -10.40 -7.90
CA ARG A 728 2.40 -9.31 -7.87
C ARG A 728 2.30 -8.66 -9.25
N ALA A 729 1.08 -8.34 -9.67
CA ALA A 729 0.80 -7.78 -11.00
C ALA A 729 1.43 -6.40 -11.25
N PHE A 730 1.90 -5.73 -10.20
CA PHE A 730 2.52 -4.41 -10.25
C PHE A 730 3.59 -4.26 -9.17
N VAL A 731 4.51 -3.32 -9.41
CA VAL A 731 5.60 -2.93 -8.51
C VAL A 731 5.39 -1.48 -8.10
N ASP A 732 5.32 -1.22 -6.80
CA ASP A 732 5.34 0.13 -6.28
C ASP A 732 6.72 0.74 -6.60
N VAL A 733 6.72 1.82 -7.40
CA VAL A 733 7.98 2.38 -7.95
C VAL A 733 8.67 3.33 -6.96
N PRO A 734 7.97 4.20 -6.20
CA PRO A 734 8.60 5.06 -5.21
C PRO A 734 9.32 4.26 -4.12
N ARG A 735 10.52 4.69 -3.74
CA ARG A 735 11.25 4.09 -2.60
C ARG A 735 10.49 4.16 -1.27
N GLU A 736 9.66 5.18 -1.11
CA GLU A 736 8.72 5.32 0.01
C GLU A 736 7.28 5.12 -0.52
N PRO A 737 6.82 3.87 -0.69
CA PRO A 737 5.46 3.62 -1.16
C PRO A 737 4.44 3.91 -0.05
N GLY A 738 3.23 4.30 -0.45
CA GLY A 738 2.10 4.46 0.46
C GLY A 738 2.10 5.78 1.25
N ALA A 739 1.19 6.68 0.86
CA ALA A 739 0.99 8.02 1.41
C ALA A 739 2.33 8.74 1.66
N ALA A 740 3.18 8.76 0.63
CA ALA A 740 4.48 9.42 0.69
C ALA A 740 4.31 10.90 1.04
N PRO A 741 5.29 11.53 1.73
CA PRO A 741 5.22 12.94 2.06
C PRO A 741 5.08 13.83 0.83
N VAL A 742 4.31 14.90 0.96
CA VAL A 742 4.22 16.01 0.00
C VAL A 742 4.47 17.33 0.73
N TYR A 743 4.86 18.35 -0.02
CA TYR A 743 5.33 19.63 0.53
C TYR A 743 4.51 20.81 -0.01
N PRO A 744 3.23 20.95 0.38
CA PRO A 744 2.37 22.03 -0.09
C PRO A 744 2.88 23.41 0.34
N LEU A 745 2.58 24.42 -0.47
CA LEU A 745 2.79 25.83 -0.14
C LEU A 745 1.55 26.49 0.45
N SER A 746 0.37 25.98 0.12
CA SER A 746 -0.89 26.39 0.72
C SER A 746 -0.97 25.99 2.19
N GLU A 747 -1.85 26.64 2.95
CA GLU A 747 -2.19 26.18 4.29
C GLU A 747 -2.77 24.76 4.20
N THR A 748 -2.17 23.81 4.91
CA THR A 748 -2.68 22.45 4.99
C THR A 748 -4.08 22.47 5.57
N LEU A 749 -5.07 22.18 4.72
CA LEU A 749 -6.47 22.15 5.14
C LEU A 749 -6.69 20.95 6.06
N ALA A 750 -7.44 21.17 7.14
CA ALA A 750 -7.92 20.08 7.98
C ALA A 750 -8.79 19.14 7.12
N ARG A 751 -8.40 17.88 7.01
CA ARG A 751 -9.22 16.90 6.29
C ARG A 751 -10.46 16.56 7.10
N PHE A 752 -11.57 16.33 6.41
CA PHE A 752 -12.81 15.83 7.02
C PHE A 752 -12.69 14.35 7.43
N ASN A 753 -11.76 13.63 6.80
CA ASN A 753 -11.42 12.21 6.98
C ASN A 753 -9.89 12.04 7.01
N GLN A 754 -9.34 11.16 7.85
CA GLN A 754 -7.90 10.91 7.96
C GLN A 754 -7.04 12.18 8.18
N PRO A 755 -7.29 12.97 9.24
CA PRO A 755 -6.51 14.18 9.54
C PRO A 755 -5.01 13.90 9.73
N ASP A 756 -4.64 12.65 10.04
CA ASP A 756 -3.28 12.13 10.14
C ASP A 756 -2.48 12.12 8.83
N ARG A 757 -3.17 12.21 7.70
CA ARG A 757 -2.57 12.22 6.36
C ARG A 757 -2.30 13.63 5.83
N ALA A 758 -2.31 14.63 6.70
CA ALA A 758 -1.82 15.97 6.39
C ALA A 758 -0.42 15.89 5.75
N ASN A 759 -0.23 16.61 4.64
CA ASN A 759 1.04 16.68 3.89
C ASN A 759 1.55 15.31 3.43
N ARG A 760 0.64 14.43 3.05
CA ARG A 760 0.93 13.13 2.41
C ARG A 760 0.02 12.94 1.20
N PHE A 761 0.41 12.06 0.28
CA PHE A 761 -0.48 11.67 -0.81
C PHE A 761 -1.79 11.10 -0.28
N THR A 762 -2.89 11.71 -0.67
CA THR A 762 -4.26 11.33 -0.30
C THR A 762 -5.22 11.34 -1.47
N SER A 763 -4.80 11.91 -2.60
CA SER A 763 -5.59 12.10 -3.80
C SER A 763 -4.74 11.95 -5.07
N ALA A 764 -3.70 11.11 -5.01
CA ALA A 764 -2.77 10.95 -6.12
C ALA A 764 -3.50 10.52 -7.39
N CYS A 765 -3.35 11.30 -8.46
CA CYS A 765 -4.05 11.10 -9.72
C CYS A 765 -3.22 11.55 -10.93
N GLY A 766 -3.64 11.10 -12.12
CA GLY A 766 -3.07 11.51 -13.40
C GLY A 766 -1.55 11.29 -13.55
N PRO A 767 -0.95 10.16 -13.14
CA PRO A 767 0.48 9.93 -13.26
C PRO A 767 0.90 9.94 -14.73
N THR A 768 1.79 10.84 -15.11
CA THR A 768 2.32 10.93 -16.47
C THR A 768 3.84 10.91 -16.49
N ILE A 769 4.41 10.10 -17.37
CA ILE A 769 5.84 10.18 -17.70
C ILE A 769 6.04 11.30 -18.72
N TYR A 770 6.93 12.24 -18.44
CA TYR A 770 7.26 13.32 -19.35
C TYR A 770 8.06 12.79 -20.55
N ARG A 771 7.50 12.98 -21.75
CA ARG A 771 8.00 12.38 -23.00
C ARG A 771 8.52 13.42 -23.98
N ASP A 772 9.21 14.45 -23.47
CA ASP A 772 9.83 15.50 -24.29
C ASP A 772 11.18 15.94 -23.65
N ARG A 773 11.87 16.90 -24.26
CA ARG A 773 13.19 17.43 -23.82
C ARG A 773 13.20 18.94 -23.60
N VAL A 774 12.12 19.65 -23.94
CA VAL A 774 12.01 21.12 -23.83
C VAL A 774 12.24 21.60 -22.39
N LEU A 775 11.74 20.88 -21.39
CA LEU A 775 11.96 21.21 -19.98
C LEU A 775 13.38 20.88 -19.47
N ALA A 776 14.23 20.24 -20.29
CA ALA A 776 15.63 19.96 -19.96
C ALA A 776 15.85 19.27 -18.58
N LEU A 777 14.96 18.33 -18.21
CA LEU A 777 14.93 17.67 -16.89
C LEU A 777 16.01 16.58 -16.69
N GLY A 778 17.05 16.57 -17.54
CA GLY A 778 18.07 15.53 -17.58
C GLY A 778 17.70 14.36 -18.51
N THR A 779 18.50 13.29 -18.46
CA THR A 779 18.35 12.11 -19.32
C THR A 779 17.49 11.00 -18.70
N ALA A 780 17.24 11.05 -17.40
CA ALA A 780 16.38 10.10 -16.71
C ALA A 780 14.89 10.41 -16.97
N GLU A 781 14.05 9.39 -16.94
CA GLU A 781 12.60 9.57 -17.11
C GLU A 781 12.02 10.24 -15.87
N ASN A 782 11.10 11.18 -16.08
CA ASN A 782 10.47 11.96 -15.01
C ASN A 782 8.97 11.66 -14.98
N ALA A 783 8.47 11.17 -13.86
CA ALA A 783 7.06 10.96 -13.59
C ALA A 783 6.48 12.18 -12.84
N PHE A 784 5.32 12.65 -13.28
CA PHE A 784 4.56 13.73 -12.66
C PHE A 784 3.22 13.20 -12.17
N VAL A 785 2.86 13.52 -10.93
CA VAL A 785 1.64 13.02 -10.29
C VAL A 785 0.92 14.17 -9.60
N CYS A 786 -0.36 14.35 -9.90
CA CYS A 786 -1.21 15.38 -9.29
C CYS A 786 -1.62 14.97 -7.87
N GLU A 787 -1.70 15.93 -6.96
CA GLU A 787 -2.28 15.78 -5.62
C GLU A 787 -3.19 17.00 -5.35
N PRO A 788 -4.46 16.95 -5.77
CA PRO A 788 -5.39 18.08 -5.72
C PRO A 788 -5.72 18.54 -4.31
N VAL A 789 -5.75 17.64 -3.32
CA VAL A 789 -6.03 18.01 -1.90
C VAL A 789 -4.98 19.01 -1.39
N HIS A 790 -3.72 18.83 -1.80
CA HIS A 790 -2.58 19.65 -1.39
C HIS A 790 -2.12 20.65 -2.47
N ASN A 791 -2.95 20.92 -3.49
CA ASN A 791 -2.76 21.98 -4.48
C ASN A 791 -1.42 21.89 -5.27
N LEU A 792 -0.95 20.67 -5.57
CA LEU A 792 0.40 20.46 -6.10
C LEU A 792 0.50 19.36 -7.18
N VAL A 793 1.62 19.37 -7.92
CA VAL A 793 2.09 18.27 -8.78
C VAL A 793 3.50 17.89 -8.37
N SER A 794 3.66 16.62 -8.03
CA SER A 794 4.88 16.02 -7.53
C SER A 794 5.68 15.38 -8.66
N ARG A 795 7.01 15.54 -8.64
CA ARG A 795 7.94 14.95 -9.62
C ARG A 795 8.79 13.85 -9.00
N GLN A 796 8.89 12.73 -9.71
CA GLN A 796 9.79 11.63 -9.36
C GLN A 796 10.69 11.27 -10.55
N VAL A 797 11.95 10.96 -10.27
CA VAL A 797 12.93 10.50 -11.27
C VAL A 797 12.96 8.98 -11.24
N LEU A 798 12.69 8.36 -12.39
CA LEU A 798 12.70 6.91 -12.54
C LEU A 798 14.11 6.38 -12.79
N THR A 799 14.43 5.26 -12.13
CA THR A 799 15.65 4.49 -12.34
C THR A 799 15.28 3.05 -12.69
N PRO A 800 15.70 2.50 -13.84
CA PRO A 800 15.51 1.09 -14.16
C PRO A 800 16.13 0.18 -13.10
N GLN A 801 15.41 -0.88 -12.75
CA GLN A 801 15.84 -1.93 -11.82
C GLN A 801 15.34 -3.28 -12.35
N GLY A 802 16.22 -4.05 -12.98
CA GLY A 802 15.83 -5.28 -13.65
C GLY A 802 14.80 -5.01 -14.76
N ALA A 803 13.72 -5.78 -14.78
CA ALA A 803 12.59 -5.57 -15.69
C ALA A 803 11.55 -4.53 -15.17
N THR A 804 11.88 -3.78 -14.12
CA THR A 804 10.99 -2.78 -13.50
C THR A 804 11.75 -1.47 -13.21
N PHE A 805 11.16 -0.61 -12.38
CA PHE A 805 11.70 0.68 -12.00
C PHE A 805 11.66 0.87 -10.48
N SER A 806 12.56 1.70 -9.98
CA SER A 806 12.42 2.42 -8.72
C SER A 806 12.37 3.92 -8.99
N SER A 807 11.91 4.73 -8.04
CA SER A 807 11.93 6.19 -8.17
C SER A 807 12.17 6.90 -6.85
N GLU A 808 12.71 8.11 -7.00
CA GLU A 808 12.95 9.05 -5.92
C GLU A 808 12.46 10.44 -6.32
N ARG A 809 12.24 11.33 -5.34
CA ARG A 809 12.02 12.75 -5.64
C ARG A 809 13.24 13.30 -6.36
N ALA A 810 13.03 14.23 -7.27
CA ALA A 810 14.13 14.75 -8.05
C ALA A 810 15.17 15.49 -7.18
N PRO A 811 16.46 15.49 -7.58
CA PRO A 811 17.48 16.26 -6.87
C PRO A 811 17.09 17.75 -6.77
N GLY A 812 17.10 18.29 -5.55
CA GLY A 812 16.66 19.66 -5.26
C GLY A 812 15.18 19.81 -4.91
N GLU A 813 14.38 18.74 -5.02
CA GLU A 813 12.93 18.69 -4.69
C GLU A 813 12.65 17.71 -3.54
N SER A 814 13.64 17.45 -2.68
CA SER A 814 13.49 16.51 -1.56
C SER A 814 12.54 17.01 -0.46
N LYS A 815 12.29 18.32 -0.40
CA LYS A 815 11.38 18.98 0.56
C LYS A 815 10.53 20.06 -0.11
N SER A 816 10.26 19.91 -1.40
CA SER A 816 9.44 20.82 -2.18
C SER A 816 8.75 20.06 -3.31
N GLU A 817 7.88 20.74 -4.04
CA GLU A 817 7.16 20.19 -5.18
C GLU A 817 7.60 20.86 -6.48
N PHE A 818 7.40 20.15 -7.60
CA PHE A 818 7.70 20.70 -8.92
C PHE A 818 6.72 21.79 -9.33
N PHE A 819 5.45 21.65 -8.95
CA PHE A 819 4.43 22.68 -9.09
C PHE A 819 3.61 22.71 -7.81
N ALA A 820 3.43 23.88 -7.20
CA ALA A 820 2.57 24.06 -6.04
C ALA A 820 1.94 25.45 -6.02
N SER A 821 0.70 25.54 -5.55
CA SER A 821 -0.02 26.79 -5.36
C SER A 821 -0.09 27.18 -3.89
N THR A 822 -0.03 28.48 -3.59
CA THR A 822 -0.48 29.01 -2.28
C THR A 822 -2.01 29.21 -2.23
N ASP A 823 -2.70 29.15 -3.38
CA ASP A 823 -4.16 29.19 -3.47
C ASP A 823 -4.76 27.83 -3.15
N THR A 824 -5.53 27.79 -2.05
CA THR A 824 -6.21 26.60 -1.54
C THR A 824 -7.33 26.10 -2.46
N TRP A 825 -7.79 26.90 -3.43
CA TRP A 825 -8.79 26.50 -4.44
C TRP A 825 -8.19 25.72 -5.62
N SER A 826 -6.86 25.75 -5.82
CA SER A 826 -6.21 25.06 -6.94
C SER A 826 -6.27 23.53 -6.80
N ARG A 827 -6.91 22.83 -7.71
CA ARG A 827 -7.08 21.37 -7.72
C ARG A 827 -6.51 20.79 -9.02
N PRO A 828 -5.18 20.67 -9.15
CA PRO A 828 -4.59 19.95 -10.27
C PRO A 828 -5.05 18.48 -10.23
N VAL A 829 -5.71 18.01 -11.29
CA VAL A 829 -6.27 16.65 -11.37
C VAL A 829 -5.76 15.86 -12.57
N SER A 830 -5.13 16.52 -13.54
CA SER A 830 -4.52 15.87 -14.68
C SER A 830 -3.27 16.62 -15.10
N VAL A 831 -2.22 15.88 -15.45
CA VAL A 831 -1.00 16.42 -16.01
C VAL A 831 -0.58 15.61 -17.24
N ARG A 832 -0.20 16.27 -18.34
CA ARG A 832 0.23 15.61 -19.59
C ARG A 832 1.33 16.39 -20.33
N THR A 833 2.16 15.69 -21.11
CA THR A 833 3.07 16.35 -22.07
C THR A 833 2.29 16.87 -23.27
N GLY A 834 2.34 18.17 -23.52
CA GLY A 834 1.72 18.80 -24.69
C GLY A 834 2.52 18.57 -25.97
N PRO A 835 1.91 18.74 -27.15
CA PRO A 835 2.61 18.66 -28.44
C PRO A 835 3.66 19.76 -28.62
N ASP A 836 3.61 20.81 -27.79
CA ASP A 836 4.54 21.93 -27.70
C ASP A 836 5.68 21.66 -26.67
N GLY A 837 5.76 20.44 -26.13
CA GLY A 837 6.76 20.00 -25.16
C GLY A 837 6.58 20.53 -23.73
N ALA A 838 5.57 21.37 -23.50
CA ALA A 838 5.25 21.87 -22.16
C ALA A 838 4.59 20.78 -21.31
N LEU A 839 4.61 20.97 -19.98
CA LEU A 839 3.82 20.15 -19.06
C LEU A 839 2.49 20.85 -18.80
N TRP A 840 1.40 20.27 -19.31
CA TRP A 840 0.05 20.83 -19.22
C TRP A 840 -0.66 20.28 -17.99
N ILE A 841 -1.30 21.16 -17.22
CA ILE A 841 -1.99 20.84 -15.97
C ILE A 841 -3.43 21.31 -16.07
N ALA A 842 -4.38 20.39 -15.89
CA ALA A 842 -5.80 20.71 -15.73
C ALA A 842 -6.12 20.88 -14.24
N ASP A 843 -6.66 22.04 -13.89
CA ASP A 843 -7.04 22.45 -12.55
C ASP A 843 -8.57 22.66 -12.49
N MET A 844 -9.28 21.86 -11.69
CA MET A 844 -10.74 21.99 -11.54
C MET A 844 -11.17 23.31 -10.88
N TYR A 845 -10.28 23.93 -10.10
CA TYR A 845 -10.49 25.14 -9.33
C TYR A 845 -11.72 25.11 -8.40
N ARG A 846 -11.56 24.46 -7.23
CA ARG A 846 -12.64 24.25 -6.26
C ARG A 846 -12.20 24.44 -4.82
N LEU A 847 -13.08 25.04 -4.03
CA LEU A 847 -12.93 25.10 -2.58
C LEU A 847 -12.96 23.68 -1.99
N VAL A 848 -13.98 22.90 -2.34
CA VAL A 848 -14.20 21.52 -1.86
C VAL A 848 -13.98 20.52 -2.99
N ILE A 849 -12.99 19.64 -2.82
CA ILE A 849 -12.68 18.53 -3.73
C ILE A 849 -13.00 17.16 -3.12
N GLU A 850 -13.30 17.09 -1.83
CA GLU A 850 -13.68 15.84 -1.16
C GLU A 850 -15.11 15.45 -1.54
N HIS A 851 -15.36 14.15 -1.76
CA HIS A 851 -16.70 13.69 -2.06
C HIS A 851 -17.61 13.85 -0.85
N PRO A 852 -18.87 14.30 -1.03
CA PRO A 852 -19.79 14.52 0.09
C PRO A 852 -19.99 13.28 0.98
N GLU A 853 -19.92 12.07 0.40
CA GLU A 853 -20.00 10.79 1.12
C GLU A 853 -18.97 10.66 2.26
N TRP A 854 -17.83 11.34 2.13
CA TRP A 854 -16.72 11.32 3.09
C TRP A 854 -16.63 12.59 3.95
N ILE A 855 -17.53 13.54 3.73
CA ILE A 855 -17.65 14.76 4.54
C ILE A 855 -18.75 14.52 5.58
N PRO A 856 -18.50 14.67 6.88
CA PRO A 856 -19.55 14.54 7.89
C PRO A 856 -20.73 15.47 7.61
N LYS A 857 -21.96 15.03 7.87
CA LYS A 857 -23.19 15.77 7.53
C LYS A 857 -23.20 17.20 8.09
N GLU A 858 -22.71 17.38 9.31
CA GLU A 858 -22.60 18.70 9.96
C GLU A 858 -21.71 19.70 9.21
N TRP A 859 -20.71 19.21 8.48
CA TRP A 859 -19.84 20.03 7.62
C TRP A 859 -20.48 20.25 6.25
N GLN A 860 -21.15 19.25 5.69
CA GLN A 860 -21.93 19.42 4.46
C GLN A 860 -22.97 20.54 4.59
N ASP A 861 -23.61 20.69 5.75
CA ASP A 861 -24.60 21.73 6.01
C ASP A 861 -24.00 23.14 6.17
N LYS A 862 -22.67 23.24 6.36
CA LYS A 862 -21.93 24.50 6.55
C LYS A 862 -21.13 24.93 5.32
N LEU A 863 -20.89 24.00 4.38
CA LEU A 863 -20.06 24.20 3.21
C LEU A 863 -20.92 24.32 1.95
N GLU A 864 -20.55 25.25 1.08
CA GLU A 864 -21.01 25.20 -0.30
C GLU A 864 -20.20 24.13 -1.05
N LEU A 865 -20.72 22.89 -1.10
CA LEU A 865 -20.04 21.73 -1.70
C LEU A 865 -19.73 21.89 -3.20
N ARG A 866 -20.38 22.84 -3.87
CA ARG A 866 -20.16 23.20 -5.28
C ARG A 866 -19.46 24.54 -5.46
N ALA A 867 -18.85 25.09 -4.42
CA ALA A 867 -18.07 26.32 -4.52
C ALA A 867 -16.92 26.14 -5.53
N GLY A 868 -16.91 26.99 -6.56
CA GLY A 868 -15.98 26.92 -7.68
C GLY A 868 -16.43 26.08 -8.88
N HIS A 869 -17.66 25.55 -8.91
CA HIS A 869 -18.16 24.76 -10.05
C HIS A 869 -18.22 25.50 -11.39
N ASP A 870 -18.09 26.83 -11.38
CA ASP A 870 -17.99 27.71 -12.53
C ASP A 870 -16.56 28.17 -12.82
N GLY A 871 -15.59 27.70 -12.02
CA GLY A 871 -14.16 27.89 -12.21
C GLY A 871 -13.51 26.71 -12.93
N GLY A 872 -12.31 26.94 -13.45
CA GLY A 872 -11.49 25.88 -14.05
C GLY A 872 -10.36 26.49 -14.87
N ARG A 873 -9.16 25.94 -14.72
CA ARG A 873 -7.95 26.52 -15.32
C ARG A 873 -7.09 25.47 -15.95
N ILE A 874 -6.45 25.85 -17.05
CA ILE A 874 -5.45 25.03 -17.72
C ILE A 874 -4.15 25.83 -17.71
N TYR A 875 -3.13 25.27 -17.07
CA TYR A 875 -1.80 25.84 -17.01
C TYR A 875 -0.84 25.04 -17.89
N ARG A 876 0.24 25.69 -18.31
CA ARG A 876 1.40 25.01 -18.88
C ARG A 876 2.68 25.46 -18.20
N VAL A 877 3.53 24.50 -17.84
CA VAL A 877 4.88 24.77 -17.34
C VAL A 877 5.83 24.71 -18.52
N VAL A 878 6.58 25.78 -18.72
CA VAL A 878 7.56 25.96 -19.81
C VAL A 878 8.91 26.40 -19.24
N PRO A 879 10.00 26.31 -20.00
CA PRO A 879 11.28 26.90 -19.60
C PRO A 879 11.13 28.41 -19.36
N ALA A 880 11.86 28.96 -18.40
CA ALA A 880 11.83 30.39 -18.09
C ALA A 880 12.24 31.27 -19.29
N SER A 881 13.00 30.72 -20.25
CA SER A 881 13.32 31.37 -21.53
C SER A 881 12.10 31.56 -22.45
N GLY A 882 10.97 30.89 -22.17
CA GLY A 882 9.80 30.87 -23.04
C GLY A 882 9.96 30.01 -24.29
N ALA A 883 11.01 29.18 -24.36
CA ALA A 883 11.24 28.31 -25.51
C ALA A 883 10.20 27.17 -25.55
N SER A 884 9.30 27.23 -26.52
CA SER A 884 8.37 26.14 -26.85
C SER A 884 8.26 25.98 -28.37
N PRO A 885 8.44 24.76 -28.93
CA PRO A 885 8.28 24.51 -30.35
C PRO A 885 6.86 24.79 -30.84
N LYS A 886 6.75 25.32 -32.07
CA LYS A 886 5.45 25.42 -32.76
C LYS A 886 4.93 24.02 -33.09
N VAL A 887 3.66 23.79 -32.78
CA VAL A 887 2.97 22.53 -33.09
C VAL A 887 2.60 22.51 -34.59
N PRO A 888 3.01 21.47 -35.35
CA PRO A 888 2.60 21.32 -36.75
C PRO A 888 1.09 21.07 -36.89
N ARG A 889 0.51 21.53 -37.99
CA ARG A 889 -0.86 21.19 -38.42
C ARG A 889 -0.87 19.83 -39.11
N PHE A 890 -1.12 18.77 -38.34
CA PHE A 890 -1.07 17.37 -38.82
C PHE A 890 -2.13 17.06 -39.88
N ASP A 891 -3.29 17.69 -39.77
CA ASP A 891 -4.35 17.61 -40.76
C ASP A 891 -3.88 18.07 -42.16
N ALA A 892 -2.95 19.03 -42.22
CA ALA A 892 -2.37 19.56 -43.45
C ALA A 892 -1.12 18.81 -43.96
N LEU A 893 -0.56 17.87 -43.19
CA LEU A 893 0.62 17.09 -43.61
C LEU A 893 0.26 15.97 -44.57
N ASP A 894 1.12 15.74 -45.57
CA ASP A 894 1.08 14.57 -46.43
C ASP A 894 1.74 13.34 -45.77
N ALA A 895 1.75 12.21 -46.46
CA ALA A 895 2.33 10.96 -45.95
C ALA A 895 3.81 11.10 -45.57
N ALA A 896 4.60 11.85 -46.36
CA ALA A 896 6.01 12.08 -46.07
C ALA A 896 6.19 12.92 -44.81
N GLY A 897 5.46 14.03 -44.70
CA GLY A 897 5.48 14.91 -43.54
C GLY A 897 5.06 14.20 -42.25
N LEU A 898 4.07 13.31 -42.30
CA LEU A 898 3.67 12.48 -41.15
C LEU A 898 4.78 11.53 -40.70
N VAL A 899 5.46 10.85 -41.64
CA VAL A 899 6.59 9.97 -41.31
C VAL A 899 7.76 10.76 -40.71
N ASP A 900 8.00 11.97 -41.19
CA ASP A 900 9.04 12.86 -40.64
C ASP A 900 8.74 13.26 -39.19
N GLN A 901 7.47 13.47 -38.83
CA GLN A 901 7.09 13.79 -37.45
C GLN A 901 7.39 12.66 -36.45
N LEU A 902 7.57 11.41 -36.89
CA LEU A 902 8.01 10.33 -36.00
C LEU A 902 9.40 10.58 -35.41
N GLU A 903 10.26 11.38 -36.05
CA GLU A 903 11.59 11.75 -35.54
C GLU A 903 11.55 12.77 -34.41
N SER A 904 10.39 13.39 -34.15
CA SER A 904 10.24 14.36 -33.08
C SER A 904 10.72 13.79 -31.74
N PRO A 905 11.40 14.58 -30.88
CA PRO A 905 11.70 14.17 -29.52
C PRO A 905 10.44 14.09 -28.64
N ASN A 906 9.32 14.69 -29.06
CA ASN A 906 8.06 14.74 -28.33
C ASN A 906 7.20 13.47 -28.55
N GLY A 907 6.89 12.74 -27.48
CA GLY A 907 6.06 11.55 -27.53
C GLY A 907 4.62 11.80 -27.97
N THR A 908 4.02 12.94 -27.62
CA THR A 908 2.67 13.33 -28.04
C THR A 908 2.61 13.61 -29.54
N VAL A 909 3.62 14.28 -30.10
CA VAL A 909 3.76 14.50 -31.55
C VAL A 909 3.93 13.17 -32.29
N ARG A 910 4.75 12.24 -31.76
CA ARG A 910 4.91 10.90 -32.34
C ARG A 910 3.64 10.07 -32.28
N ASP A 911 2.91 10.11 -31.16
CA ASP A 911 1.62 9.42 -31.01
C ASP A 911 0.58 9.96 -32.00
N LEU A 912 0.54 11.28 -32.22
CA LEU A 912 -0.36 11.91 -33.20
C LEU A 912 0.02 11.54 -34.64
N ALA A 913 1.30 11.63 -35.01
CA ALA A 913 1.81 11.17 -36.31
C ALA A 913 1.46 9.70 -36.58
N HIS A 914 1.68 8.84 -35.59
CA HIS A 914 1.35 7.42 -35.64
C HIS A 914 -0.14 7.21 -35.93
N GLN A 915 -1.02 7.78 -35.11
CA GLN A 915 -2.47 7.67 -35.31
C GLN A 915 -2.90 8.19 -36.68
N MET A 916 -2.36 9.33 -37.13
CA MET A 916 -2.66 9.89 -38.45
C MET A 916 -2.25 8.98 -39.62
N LEU A 917 -1.12 8.26 -39.49
CA LEU A 917 -0.68 7.28 -40.49
C LEU A 917 -1.60 6.06 -40.56
N LEU A 918 -2.24 5.68 -39.46
CA LEU A 918 -3.24 4.61 -39.42
C LEU A 918 -4.62 5.08 -39.90
N TRP A 919 -5.03 6.32 -39.60
CA TRP A 919 -6.30 6.89 -40.05
C TRP A 919 -6.29 7.24 -41.54
N ARG A 920 -5.13 7.64 -42.07
CA ARG A 920 -4.92 7.98 -43.49
C ARG A 920 -3.85 7.08 -44.11
N PRO A 921 -4.11 5.77 -44.24
CA PRO A 921 -3.13 4.84 -44.78
C PRO A 921 -2.74 5.25 -46.20
N SER A 922 -1.43 5.23 -46.48
CA SER A 922 -0.87 5.54 -47.79
C SER A 922 0.23 4.56 -48.14
N ASP A 923 0.13 3.91 -49.30
CA ASP A 923 1.17 3.00 -49.78
C ASP A 923 2.49 3.75 -50.02
N GLU A 924 2.47 5.07 -50.26
CA GLU A 924 3.67 5.91 -50.37
C GLU A 924 4.42 6.08 -49.03
N ALA A 925 3.74 5.88 -47.90
CA ALA A 925 4.37 5.92 -46.58
C ALA A 925 5.19 4.67 -46.28
N VAL A 926 4.81 3.51 -46.85
CA VAL A 926 5.38 2.20 -46.49
C VAL A 926 6.90 2.12 -46.71
N PRO A 927 7.45 2.48 -47.88
CA PRO A 927 8.91 2.44 -48.08
C PRO A 927 9.66 3.38 -47.13
N ARG A 928 9.07 4.55 -46.83
CA ARG A 928 9.65 5.55 -45.92
C ARG A 928 9.63 5.07 -44.47
N LEU A 929 8.56 4.38 -44.06
CA LEU A 929 8.45 3.76 -42.74
C LEU A 929 9.45 2.60 -42.58
N GLN A 930 9.64 1.77 -43.62
CA GLN A 930 10.66 0.72 -43.62
C GLN A 930 12.06 1.30 -43.48
N GLU A 931 12.38 2.36 -44.24
CA GLU A 931 13.64 3.09 -44.10
C GLU A 931 13.78 3.69 -42.69
N LYS A 932 12.72 4.34 -42.18
CA LYS A 932 12.69 4.91 -40.83
C LYS A 932 12.96 3.86 -39.76
N ALA A 933 12.31 2.71 -39.83
CA ALA A 933 12.49 1.60 -38.89
C ALA A 933 13.93 1.06 -38.89
N ARG A 934 14.63 1.09 -40.03
CA ARG A 934 15.99 0.56 -40.19
C ARG A 934 17.10 1.56 -39.84
N SER A 935 16.91 2.84 -40.17
CA SER A 935 18.00 3.84 -40.12
C SER A 935 17.58 5.21 -39.58
N GLY A 936 16.38 5.33 -38.99
CA GLY A 936 15.96 6.54 -38.29
C GLY A 936 16.93 6.94 -37.19
N LYS A 937 17.07 8.24 -36.91
CA LYS A 937 18.08 8.73 -35.96
C LYS A 937 17.61 8.52 -34.52
N ASN A 938 16.34 8.81 -34.26
CA ASN A 938 15.72 8.63 -32.96
C ASN A 938 15.23 7.18 -32.79
N PRO A 939 15.68 6.42 -31.77
CA PRO A 939 15.21 5.06 -31.54
C PRO A 939 13.69 4.97 -31.30
N ALA A 940 13.08 5.96 -30.66
CA ALA A 940 11.62 6.01 -30.50
C ALA A 940 10.91 6.15 -31.87
N ALA A 941 11.51 6.87 -32.83
CA ALA A 941 10.98 6.97 -34.19
C ALA A 941 11.02 5.63 -34.92
N ARG A 942 12.14 4.90 -34.78
CA ARG A 942 12.29 3.55 -35.35
C ARG A 942 11.25 2.60 -34.79
N LEU A 943 11.04 2.64 -33.47
CA LEU A 943 10.01 1.86 -32.79
C LEU A 943 8.60 2.21 -33.30
N HIS A 944 8.23 3.49 -33.35
CA HIS A 944 6.94 3.90 -33.88
C HIS A 944 6.75 3.44 -35.34
N ALA A 945 7.78 3.55 -36.20
CA ALA A 945 7.68 3.10 -37.59
C ALA A 945 7.40 1.58 -37.69
N LEU A 946 8.01 0.76 -36.82
CA LEU A 946 7.70 -0.68 -36.73
C LEU A 946 6.23 -0.93 -36.37
N CYS A 947 5.73 -0.23 -35.34
CA CYS A 947 4.36 -0.37 -34.86
C CYS A 947 3.32 0.12 -35.88
N VAL A 948 3.60 1.21 -36.59
CA VAL A 948 2.76 1.71 -37.70
C VAL A 948 2.71 0.68 -38.81
N LEU A 949 3.86 0.15 -39.25
CA LEU A 949 3.92 -0.88 -40.28
C LEU A 949 3.13 -2.13 -39.88
N ASP A 950 3.19 -2.53 -38.61
CA ASP A 950 2.41 -3.65 -38.10
C ASP A 950 0.91 -3.36 -38.15
N GLY A 951 0.48 -2.18 -37.69
CA GLY A 951 -0.92 -1.74 -37.74
C GLY A 951 -1.48 -1.61 -39.16
N LEU A 952 -0.63 -1.27 -40.14
CA LEU A 952 -0.98 -1.27 -41.56
C LEU A 952 -0.99 -2.67 -42.19
N GLY A 953 -0.52 -3.71 -41.48
CA GLY A 953 -0.32 -5.05 -42.05
C GLY A 953 0.79 -5.10 -43.10
N LYS A 954 1.74 -4.16 -43.08
CA LYS A 954 2.84 -3.99 -44.04
C LYS A 954 4.23 -4.26 -43.46
N LEU A 955 4.32 -4.65 -42.19
CA LEU A 955 5.60 -5.02 -41.56
C LEU A 955 6.13 -6.35 -42.11
N ASP A 956 7.25 -6.28 -42.82
CA ASP A 956 7.96 -7.45 -43.36
C ASP A 956 9.04 -8.01 -42.40
N ALA A 957 9.44 -9.25 -42.64
CA ALA A 957 10.41 -9.97 -41.82
C ALA A 957 11.82 -9.35 -41.85
N ASP A 958 12.22 -8.71 -42.95
CA ASP A 958 13.56 -8.10 -43.08
C ASP A 958 13.70 -6.83 -42.25
N THR A 959 12.62 -6.06 -42.14
CA THR A 959 12.52 -4.89 -41.27
C THR A 959 12.53 -5.31 -39.81
N VAL A 960 11.84 -6.40 -39.44
CA VAL A 960 11.95 -6.98 -38.10
C VAL A 960 13.38 -7.45 -37.81
N ARG A 961 14.03 -8.17 -38.73
CA ARG A 961 15.42 -8.61 -38.57
C ARG A 961 16.38 -7.44 -38.33
N ALA A 962 16.23 -6.35 -39.08
CA ALA A 962 17.02 -5.15 -38.87
C ALA A 962 16.78 -4.54 -37.48
N ALA A 963 15.53 -4.50 -37.01
CA ALA A 963 15.18 -3.97 -35.70
C ALA A 963 15.64 -4.85 -34.53
N LEU A 964 15.70 -6.17 -34.70
CA LEU A 964 16.29 -7.08 -33.71
C LEU A 964 17.80 -6.82 -33.50
N ALA A 965 18.48 -6.30 -34.52
CA ALA A 965 19.88 -5.91 -34.46
C ALA A 965 20.11 -4.48 -33.92
N ASP A 966 19.05 -3.73 -33.55
CA ASP A 966 19.16 -2.35 -33.11
C ASP A 966 20.06 -2.19 -31.86
N ALA A 967 20.70 -1.04 -31.72
CA ALA A 967 21.52 -0.73 -30.55
C ALA A 967 20.67 -0.45 -29.30
N HIS A 968 19.43 0.02 -29.46
CA HIS A 968 18.58 0.45 -28.36
C HIS A 968 17.68 -0.71 -27.88
N PRO A 969 17.73 -1.10 -26.59
CA PRO A 969 16.97 -2.24 -26.08
C PRO A 969 15.45 -2.06 -26.21
N GLY A 970 14.97 -0.82 -26.07
CA GLY A 970 13.57 -0.47 -26.32
C GLY A 970 13.08 -0.78 -27.75
N VAL A 971 13.94 -0.74 -28.78
CA VAL A 971 13.55 -1.15 -30.13
C VAL A 971 13.54 -2.68 -30.23
N VAL A 972 14.59 -3.32 -29.70
CA VAL A 972 14.77 -4.77 -29.72
C VAL A 972 13.59 -5.49 -29.06
N ARG A 973 13.16 -5.06 -27.86
CA ARG A 973 12.07 -5.72 -27.12
C ARG A 973 10.74 -5.75 -27.90
N HIS A 974 10.42 -4.71 -28.66
CA HIS A 974 9.22 -4.66 -29.50
C HIS A 974 9.41 -5.41 -30.82
N ALA A 975 10.61 -5.38 -31.41
CA ALA A 975 10.94 -6.22 -32.55
C ALA A 975 10.79 -7.72 -32.21
N VAL A 976 11.18 -8.14 -30.99
CA VAL A 976 10.95 -9.49 -30.47
C VAL A 976 9.45 -9.82 -30.44
N ARG A 977 8.60 -8.93 -29.92
CA ARG A 977 7.14 -9.12 -29.95
C ARG A 977 6.59 -9.26 -31.37
N LEU A 978 7.02 -8.37 -32.27
CA LEU A 978 6.53 -8.29 -33.65
C LEU A 978 7.06 -9.40 -34.57
N SER A 979 8.07 -10.14 -34.11
CA SER A 979 8.64 -11.29 -34.82
C SER A 979 7.70 -12.50 -34.91
N VAL A 980 6.74 -12.60 -33.98
CA VAL A 980 5.78 -13.71 -33.93
C VAL A 980 4.97 -13.76 -35.23
N GLY A 981 5.00 -14.90 -35.92
CA GLY A 981 4.34 -15.09 -37.21
C GLY A 981 5.11 -14.56 -38.42
N ARG A 982 6.26 -13.91 -38.24
CA ARG A 982 7.10 -13.35 -39.32
C ARG A 982 8.46 -14.03 -39.47
N MET A 983 8.93 -14.72 -38.44
CA MET A 983 10.16 -15.50 -38.47
C MET A 983 10.07 -16.77 -37.61
N GLY A 984 10.99 -17.70 -37.85
CA GLY A 984 11.07 -18.93 -37.06
C GLY A 984 11.58 -18.65 -35.65
N ALA A 985 11.04 -19.32 -34.64
CA ALA A 985 11.45 -19.12 -33.25
C ALA A 985 12.93 -19.48 -32.99
N GLY A 986 13.48 -20.46 -33.70
CA GLY A 986 14.91 -20.78 -33.64
C GLY A 986 15.77 -19.68 -34.23
N GLU A 987 15.38 -19.13 -35.38
CA GLU A 987 16.07 -17.97 -35.99
C GLU A 987 16.06 -16.76 -35.06
N LEU A 988 14.91 -16.46 -34.45
CA LEU A 988 14.79 -15.40 -33.45
C LEU A 988 15.74 -15.63 -32.27
N ALA A 989 15.75 -16.86 -31.73
CA ALA A 989 16.58 -17.21 -30.59
C ALA A 989 18.08 -16.97 -30.87
N GLU A 990 18.57 -17.39 -32.04
CA GLU A 990 19.97 -17.15 -32.46
C GLU A 990 20.31 -15.66 -32.52
N ILE A 991 19.41 -14.83 -33.06
CA ILE A 991 19.64 -13.38 -33.24
C ILE A 991 19.70 -12.66 -31.88
N VAL A 992 18.83 -13.02 -30.93
CA VAL A 992 18.68 -12.29 -29.66
C VAL A 992 19.49 -12.89 -28.51
N ALA A 993 20.16 -14.02 -28.72
CA ALA A 993 20.96 -14.70 -27.69
C ALA A 993 22.00 -13.77 -27.04
N SER A 994 22.63 -12.89 -27.82
CA SER A 994 23.63 -11.94 -27.32
C SER A 994 23.03 -10.70 -26.64
N ARG A 995 21.71 -10.60 -26.49
CA ARG A 995 20.99 -9.42 -25.97
C ARG A 995 20.30 -9.67 -24.63
N LEU A 996 20.51 -10.84 -24.05
CA LEU A 996 19.80 -11.25 -22.84
C LEU A 996 20.28 -10.58 -21.55
N ASP A 997 21.34 -9.75 -21.57
CA ASP A 997 21.78 -9.01 -20.38
C ASP A 997 20.77 -7.93 -19.95
N ASP A 998 19.99 -7.42 -20.90
CA ASP A 998 18.91 -6.48 -20.62
C ASP A 998 17.65 -7.24 -20.17
N ALA A 999 17.25 -7.05 -18.92
CA ALA A 999 16.12 -7.77 -18.32
C ALA A 999 14.78 -7.46 -19.00
N ALA A 1000 14.58 -6.27 -19.56
CA ALA A 1000 13.36 -5.93 -20.29
C ALA A 1000 13.31 -6.63 -21.66
N VAL A 1001 14.45 -6.76 -22.34
CA VAL A 1001 14.56 -7.59 -23.55
C VAL A 1001 14.35 -9.07 -23.19
N ALA A 1002 15.00 -9.56 -22.14
CA ALA A 1002 14.88 -10.93 -21.67
C ALA A 1002 13.43 -11.33 -21.35
N LEU A 1003 12.67 -10.42 -20.74
CA LEU A 1003 11.24 -10.58 -20.46
C LEU A 1003 10.43 -10.80 -21.74
N GLU A 1004 10.64 -9.98 -22.78
CA GLU A 1004 9.91 -10.12 -24.05
C GLU A 1004 10.32 -11.38 -24.82
N VAL A 1005 11.62 -11.72 -24.79
CA VAL A 1005 12.13 -12.96 -25.40
C VAL A 1005 11.48 -14.16 -24.73
N ALA A 1006 11.49 -14.23 -23.39
CA ALA A 1006 10.80 -15.28 -22.63
C ALA A 1006 9.33 -15.40 -23.05
N GLY A 1007 8.67 -14.27 -23.30
CA GLY A 1007 7.26 -14.21 -23.69
C GLY A 1007 6.95 -14.75 -25.08
N VAL A 1008 7.90 -14.88 -26.00
CA VAL A 1008 7.63 -15.34 -27.38
C VAL A 1008 8.15 -16.75 -27.70
N LEU A 1009 8.91 -17.38 -26.79
CA LEU A 1009 9.54 -18.70 -27.00
C LEU A 1009 8.70 -19.89 -26.48
N ASP A 1010 7.37 -19.84 -26.66
CA ASP A 1010 6.46 -20.94 -26.33
C ASP A 1010 6.44 -22.01 -27.44
N THR A 1011 7.57 -22.70 -27.64
CA THR A 1011 7.78 -23.62 -28.78
C THR A 1011 8.67 -24.80 -28.42
N LYS A 1012 8.66 -25.85 -29.26
CA LYS A 1012 9.54 -27.03 -29.21
C LYS A 1012 10.81 -26.89 -30.05
N ASP A 1013 11.03 -25.74 -30.67
CA ASP A 1013 12.25 -25.47 -31.43
C ASP A 1013 13.50 -25.60 -30.54
N GLU A 1014 14.54 -26.26 -31.06
CA GLU A 1014 15.71 -26.61 -30.25
C GLU A 1014 16.50 -25.38 -29.78
N ALA A 1015 16.71 -24.39 -30.66
CA ALA A 1015 17.44 -23.17 -30.27
C ALA A 1015 16.60 -22.32 -29.30
N ALA A 1016 15.29 -22.21 -29.53
CA ALA A 1016 14.37 -21.49 -28.65
C ALA A 1016 14.30 -22.08 -27.23
N THR A 1017 14.19 -23.41 -27.11
CA THR A 1017 14.13 -24.10 -25.81
C THR A 1017 15.46 -24.02 -25.05
N ARG A 1018 16.59 -24.10 -25.75
CA ARG A 1018 17.92 -23.82 -25.17
C ARG A 1018 18.01 -22.40 -24.62
N LEU A 1019 17.52 -21.41 -25.37
CA LEU A 1019 17.53 -20.01 -24.94
C LEU A 1019 16.61 -19.77 -23.74
N LEU A 1020 15.44 -20.42 -23.71
CA LEU A 1020 14.52 -20.37 -22.57
C LEU A 1020 15.16 -20.95 -21.29
N ALA A 1021 15.92 -22.04 -21.40
CA ALA A 1021 16.69 -22.58 -20.29
C ALA A 1021 17.80 -21.61 -19.83
N ALA A 1022 18.50 -20.96 -20.77
CA ALA A 1022 19.51 -19.95 -20.45
C ALA A 1022 18.91 -18.75 -19.70
N LEU A 1023 17.74 -18.28 -20.11
CA LEU A 1023 16.99 -17.21 -19.43
C LEU A 1023 16.67 -17.56 -17.98
N LEU A 1024 16.16 -18.78 -17.73
CA LEU A 1024 15.82 -19.25 -16.39
C LEU A 1024 17.04 -19.36 -15.46
N LEU A 1025 18.24 -19.56 -16.01
CA LEU A 1025 19.48 -19.58 -15.23
C LEU A 1025 20.06 -18.18 -15.01
N ARG A 1026 20.13 -17.37 -16.07
CA ARG A 1026 20.70 -16.01 -16.03
C ARG A 1026 19.87 -15.08 -15.15
N HIS A 1027 18.54 -15.11 -15.30
CA HIS A 1027 17.59 -14.20 -14.67
C HIS A 1027 16.81 -14.83 -13.51
N ARG A 1028 17.39 -15.83 -12.84
CA ARG A 1028 16.73 -16.58 -11.75
C ARG A 1028 16.25 -15.72 -10.57
N ASP A 1029 16.94 -14.59 -10.35
CA ASP A 1029 16.64 -13.61 -9.30
C ASP A 1029 15.72 -12.48 -9.79
N GLU A 1030 15.39 -12.44 -11.09
CA GLU A 1030 14.41 -11.53 -11.69
C GLU A 1030 13.03 -12.21 -11.71
N PRO A 1031 12.11 -11.87 -10.79
CA PRO A 1031 10.86 -12.61 -10.60
C PRO A 1031 9.95 -12.54 -11.82
N TYR A 1032 9.94 -11.42 -12.54
CA TYR A 1032 9.08 -11.19 -13.70
C TYR A 1032 9.57 -11.94 -14.94
N VAL A 1033 10.88 -11.90 -15.22
CA VAL A 1033 11.49 -12.66 -16.32
C VAL A 1033 11.30 -14.15 -16.08
N THR A 1034 11.56 -14.62 -14.85
CA THR A 1034 11.37 -16.02 -14.46
C THR A 1034 9.91 -16.45 -14.60
N ALA A 1035 8.95 -15.65 -14.15
CA ALA A 1035 7.54 -15.96 -14.27
C ALA A 1035 7.10 -16.11 -15.75
N VAL A 1036 7.49 -15.17 -16.61
CA VAL A 1036 7.16 -15.25 -18.04
C VAL A 1036 7.87 -16.44 -18.70
N ALA A 1037 9.14 -16.70 -18.38
CA ALA A 1037 9.86 -17.85 -18.93
C ALA A 1037 9.23 -19.18 -18.52
N LEU A 1038 8.83 -19.32 -17.26
CA LEU A 1038 8.10 -20.49 -16.75
C LEU A 1038 6.71 -20.63 -17.38
N SER A 1039 6.04 -19.52 -17.71
CA SER A 1039 4.76 -19.55 -18.42
C SER A 1039 4.86 -20.08 -19.84
N SER A 1040 6.04 -19.94 -20.48
CA SER A 1040 6.34 -20.47 -21.82
C SER A 1040 6.82 -21.94 -21.81
N VAL A 1041 6.93 -22.56 -20.63
CA VAL A 1041 7.17 -24.00 -20.51
C VAL A 1041 5.83 -24.73 -20.54
N ASN A 1042 5.69 -25.66 -21.48
CA ASN A 1042 4.48 -26.45 -21.71
C ASN A 1042 4.84 -27.95 -21.91
N ARG A 1043 3.84 -28.81 -22.12
CA ARG A 1043 4.07 -30.27 -22.26
C ARG A 1043 4.92 -30.64 -23.47
N ASP A 1044 4.86 -29.87 -24.55
CA ASP A 1044 5.52 -30.15 -25.82
C ASP A 1044 7.00 -29.76 -25.81
N ASN A 1045 7.40 -28.81 -24.94
CA ASN A 1045 8.77 -28.33 -24.84
C ASN A 1045 9.46 -28.64 -23.50
N LEU A 1046 8.73 -29.15 -22.50
CA LEU A 1046 9.21 -29.42 -21.16
C LEU A 1046 10.55 -30.16 -21.15
N LYS A 1047 10.65 -31.30 -21.85
CA LYS A 1047 11.87 -32.11 -21.89
C LYS A 1047 13.05 -31.33 -22.48
N ALA A 1048 12.81 -30.58 -23.55
CA ALA A 1048 13.86 -29.83 -24.25
C ALA A 1048 14.38 -28.65 -23.41
N VAL A 1049 13.56 -28.08 -22.51
CA VAL A 1049 13.97 -27.05 -21.54
C VAL A 1049 14.65 -27.69 -20.31
N LEU A 1050 14.15 -28.84 -19.84
CA LEU A 1050 14.66 -29.51 -18.63
C LEU A 1050 16.03 -30.17 -18.86
N ASP A 1051 16.27 -30.77 -20.04
CA ASP A 1051 17.53 -31.45 -20.36
C ASP A 1051 18.77 -30.54 -20.21
N PRO A 1052 18.78 -29.29 -20.74
CA PRO A 1052 19.86 -28.33 -20.49
C PRO A 1052 20.00 -27.93 -19.01
N LEU A 1053 18.90 -27.73 -18.29
CA LEU A 1053 18.93 -27.39 -16.86
C LEU A 1053 19.55 -28.53 -16.05
N LEU A 1054 19.14 -29.79 -16.28
CA LEU A 1054 19.72 -30.96 -15.61
C LEU A 1054 21.19 -31.18 -15.99
N LEU A 1055 21.60 -30.84 -17.22
CA LEU A 1055 23.01 -30.89 -17.61
C LEU A 1055 23.84 -29.82 -16.86
N ALA A 1056 23.30 -28.61 -16.69
CA ALA A 1056 23.94 -27.56 -15.90
C ALA A 1056 24.18 -27.98 -14.44
N TYR A 1057 23.31 -28.84 -13.89
CA TYR A 1057 23.47 -29.45 -12.57
C TYR A 1057 24.63 -30.44 -12.51
N ASN A 1058 24.70 -31.35 -13.48
CA ASN A 1058 25.56 -32.52 -13.43
C ASN A 1058 26.98 -32.26 -13.95
N ASP A 1059 27.11 -31.39 -14.94
CA ASP A 1059 28.39 -31.09 -15.60
C ASP A 1059 28.35 -29.69 -16.23
N THR A 1060 28.72 -28.69 -15.44
CA THR A 1060 28.76 -27.27 -15.86
C THR A 1060 29.64 -27.06 -17.09
N HIS A 1061 30.70 -27.86 -17.29
CA HIS A 1061 31.59 -27.73 -18.44
C HIS A 1061 30.96 -28.30 -19.72
N ALA A 1062 30.27 -29.45 -19.63
CA ALA A 1062 29.47 -29.98 -20.74
C ALA A 1062 28.28 -29.07 -21.07
N PHE A 1063 27.66 -28.45 -20.07
CA PHE A 1063 26.61 -27.45 -20.28
C PHE A 1063 27.11 -26.22 -21.04
N GLN A 1064 28.24 -25.64 -20.62
CA GLN A 1064 28.90 -24.53 -21.32
C GLN A 1064 29.24 -24.90 -22.77
N LYS A 1065 29.75 -26.11 -23.01
CA LYS A 1065 30.03 -26.61 -24.36
C LYS A 1065 28.76 -26.77 -25.23
N ARG A 1066 27.60 -27.04 -24.61
CA ARG A 1066 26.31 -27.24 -25.29
C ARG A 1066 25.56 -25.94 -25.55
N LEU A 1067 25.81 -24.90 -24.75
CA LEU A 1067 25.40 -23.52 -25.00
C LEU A 1067 26.18 -22.87 -26.16
N GLY A 1068 27.33 -23.41 -26.54
CA GLY A 1068 28.17 -22.85 -27.60
C GLY A 1068 28.72 -21.46 -27.23
N ASP A 1069 28.79 -20.56 -28.21
CA ASP A 1069 29.30 -19.19 -28.03
C ASP A 1069 28.29 -18.23 -27.34
N TRP A 1070 27.12 -18.71 -26.89
CA TRP A 1070 26.05 -17.85 -26.37
C TRP A 1070 26.29 -17.32 -24.95
N ASP A 1071 27.10 -18.00 -24.13
CA ASP A 1071 27.71 -17.43 -22.92
C ASP A 1071 28.74 -18.39 -22.28
N ALA A 1072 30.03 -18.07 -22.37
CA ALA A 1072 31.10 -18.87 -21.76
C ALA A 1072 31.19 -18.73 -20.22
N ASN A 1073 30.44 -17.79 -19.60
CA ASN A 1073 30.61 -17.40 -18.19
C ASN A 1073 29.43 -17.77 -17.27
N LEU A 1074 28.40 -18.46 -17.77
CA LEU A 1074 27.28 -18.92 -16.95
C LEU A 1074 27.76 -20.00 -15.96
N GLN A 1075 27.98 -19.61 -14.69
CA GLN A 1075 28.20 -20.50 -13.55
C GLN A 1075 26.96 -20.48 -12.66
N ALA A 1076 26.34 -21.64 -12.42
CA ALA A 1076 25.25 -21.80 -11.47
C ALA A 1076 25.72 -22.73 -10.33
N PRO A 1077 25.84 -22.23 -9.09
CA PRO A 1077 26.11 -23.09 -7.94
C PRO A 1077 25.01 -24.17 -7.81
N PRO A 1078 25.36 -25.42 -7.45
CA PRO A 1078 24.40 -26.54 -7.36
C PRO A 1078 23.14 -26.20 -6.55
N ASP A 1079 23.29 -25.47 -5.44
CA ASP A 1079 22.21 -25.09 -4.53
C ASP A 1079 21.15 -24.17 -5.18
N GLN A 1080 21.57 -23.31 -6.11
CA GLN A 1080 20.68 -22.36 -6.81
C GLN A 1080 19.91 -23.05 -7.93
N LEU A 1081 20.50 -24.08 -8.51
CA LEU A 1081 19.85 -24.89 -9.54
C LEU A 1081 18.74 -25.77 -8.95
N ILE A 1082 18.94 -26.25 -7.72
CA ILE A 1082 17.91 -26.97 -6.94
C ILE A 1082 16.67 -26.10 -6.74
N GLN A 1083 16.81 -24.80 -6.45
CA GLN A 1083 15.65 -23.90 -6.28
C GLN A 1083 14.87 -23.72 -7.58
N THR A 1084 15.56 -23.61 -8.72
CA THR A 1084 14.93 -23.52 -10.05
C THR A 1084 14.19 -24.82 -10.38
N LEU A 1085 14.83 -25.96 -10.15
CA LEU A 1085 14.22 -27.29 -10.33
C LEU A 1085 13.05 -27.52 -9.35
N ALA A 1086 13.12 -27.01 -8.12
CA ALA A 1086 12.04 -27.09 -7.12
C ALA A 1086 10.81 -26.25 -7.54
N ARG A 1087 11.01 -25.07 -8.14
CA ARG A 1087 9.92 -24.28 -8.74
C ARG A 1087 9.27 -25.03 -9.91
N PHE A 1088 10.07 -25.65 -10.78
CA PHE A 1088 9.59 -26.53 -11.85
C PHE A 1088 8.77 -27.73 -11.32
N ALA A 1089 9.28 -28.39 -10.29
CA ALA A 1089 8.67 -29.53 -9.60
C ALA A 1089 7.29 -29.19 -9.01
N ALA A 1090 7.22 -28.09 -8.24
CA ALA A 1090 5.99 -27.63 -7.62
C ALA A 1090 4.91 -27.25 -8.65
N MET A 1091 5.29 -26.74 -9.81
CA MET A 1091 4.37 -26.29 -10.87
C MET A 1091 3.60 -27.43 -11.56
N TRP A 1092 4.23 -28.58 -11.78
CA TRP A 1092 3.65 -29.63 -12.63
C TRP A 1092 3.02 -30.81 -11.86
N LYS A 1093 3.05 -30.79 -10.52
CA LYS A 1093 2.53 -31.89 -9.66
C LYS A 1093 3.06 -33.27 -10.09
N VAL A 1094 4.31 -33.35 -10.54
CA VAL A 1094 4.89 -34.60 -11.03
C VAL A 1094 5.66 -35.27 -9.91
N ASP A 1095 4.95 -35.82 -8.93
CA ASP A 1095 5.55 -36.57 -7.82
C ASP A 1095 6.43 -37.73 -8.35
N ALA A 1096 6.06 -38.34 -9.49
CA ALA A 1096 6.79 -39.49 -10.04
C ALA A 1096 8.06 -39.15 -10.86
N ALA A 1097 8.18 -37.93 -11.41
CA ALA A 1097 9.37 -37.55 -12.19
C ALA A 1097 10.48 -37.00 -11.30
N ILE A 1098 10.12 -36.35 -10.19
CA ILE A 1098 11.07 -35.86 -9.20
C ILE A 1098 11.70 -37.03 -8.47
N ASP A 1099 10.96 -38.08 -8.11
CA ASP A 1099 11.56 -39.27 -7.48
C ASP A 1099 12.54 -39.99 -8.43
N ALA A 1100 12.27 -40.03 -9.73
CA ALA A 1100 13.19 -40.57 -10.72
C ALA A 1100 14.43 -39.67 -10.94
N ILE A 1101 14.25 -38.34 -10.89
CA ILE A 1101 15.34 -37.37 -10.97
C ILE A 1101 16.19 -37.43 -9.69
N VAL A 1102 15.59 -37.38 -8.50
CA VAL A 1102 16.25 -37.50 -7.19
C VAL A 1102 16.94 -38.86 -7.04
N ALA A 1103 16.37 -39.95 -7.53
CA ALA A 1103 17.02 -41.27 -7.54
C ALA A 1103 18.16 -41.40 -8.57
N THR A 1104 18.26 -40.48 -9.53
CA THR A 1104 19.41 -40.37 -10.45
C THR A 1104 20.46 -39.37 -9.93
N LEU A 1105 20.08 -38.49 -9.01
CA LEU A 1105 20.93 -37.48 -8.36
C LEU A 1105 21.52 -37.96 -7.02
N ALA A 1106 20.99 -39.04 -6.43
CA ALA A 1106 21.54 -39.79 -5.31
C ALA A 1106 22.36 -40.99 -5.81
#